data_AF-A0A7X9DUW6-F1
#
_entry.id   AF-A0A7X9DUW6-F1
#
_cell.length_a   1.000
_cell.length_b   1.000
_cell.length_c   1.000
_cell.angle_alpha   90.00
_cell.angle_beta   90.00
_cell.angle_gamma   90.00
#
_symmetry.space_group_name_H-M   'P 1'
#
loop_
_entity.id
_entity.type
_entity.pdbx_description
1 polymer ?
#
loop_
_entity_poly.entity_id
_entity_poly.type
_entity_poly.pdbx_seq_one_letter_code
_entity_poly.pdbx_strand_id
1 'polypeptide(L)'
;MRAHLHKRGRRALSWASCCALLALVACGDELPPGLGTDLGFSAIVFAQRAAPTHAGDLSGAVRFFPGGNVVLLDPAAPAGRKISLTGMTAGDVQGLSVAPDGASVIAAVRTSPDDRFHLIEVRLEEEAGPCFLENGDLGPACRQLSFGPADDVEPFFLPDGRVAFTRLDPDGPMDARGRGLARRLWAVELDGTGAALLDVEPSHVLGASQLPDGRVFAVRWMEAGTGMVYRPVLLDPMGVAGVVADGPAASEDSVPLGPTQADDGRRVAACIPAFLAFGAGTACQRTSEGVWRGVVAGLPEGYGCSPEGRLRDPVPIKDGRLLAAYARVPNGCMNATDEALAKPVDFSLAVIDPASGERVPLGNTPGLADVVPWPVAPRSLLGPGVSLPPRPEGSCAEGGVLFEGFVGAKALTQGAVRLRVLAALSGGDAPWRVELGAASGAAICAGDSDGNGAPDTYEVPVYADGSFRFRAPADTPLRLQILDRYGAALAADPWWRGGPACSVRQCAGCHANDGQPSGLDGSQAYAAPEGRLDAPAAGRRSFDYVRDIQPILNRSCVASGCHDSATRAGAYVDLSGNLTGLDLTGVAAGISSRSYQTLLWVDALRDPQSGRVRQSRAAFVVPGWAARSRLMQKLGAPCRFDCAGQSAWAPWGMAGASRHPEDRGGAFSLSDDERQRILEWLETGAPFVKPGAAP
;
A
#
# COMPACT_ATOMS: atom_id res chain seq x y z
N MET A 1 20.11 83.92 -30.61
CA MET A 1 20.49 82.61 -30.02
C MET A 1 21.28 81.83 -31.06
N ARG A 2 22.60 81.73 -30.85
CA ARG A 2 23.55 80.91 -31.62
C ARG A 2 23.60 79.50 -31.02
N ALA A 3 24.12 78.56 -31.82
CA ALA A 3 24.57 77.19 -31.49
C ALA A 3 23.46 76.14 -31.35
N HIS A 4 23.56 74.91 -31.86
CA HIS A 4 24.53 74.20 -32.72
C HIS A 4 23.83 72.87 -33.15
N LEU A 5 23.81 72.51 -34.45
CA LEU A 5 24.52 71.37 -35.09
C LEU A 5 24.03 69.95 -34.67
N HIS A 6 23.90 68.91 -35.52
CA HIS A 6 24.73 68.55 -36.67
C HIS A 6 24.04 67.60 -37.69
N LYS A 7 24.58 67.70 -38.91
CA LYS A 7 24.36 67.02 -40.19
C LYS A 7 24.27 65.48 -40.17
N ARG A 8 23.37 64.95 -41.03
CA ARG A 8 23.39 63.57 -41.56
C ARG A 8 24.54 63.40 -42.57
N GLY A 9 25.37 62.39 -42.36
CA GLY A 9 26.37 61.91 -43.32
C GLY A 9 26.10 60.44 -43.67
N ARG A 10 25.95 60.15 -44.97
CA ARG A 10 25.94 58.80 -45.52
C ARG A 10 27.37 58.24 -45.48
N ARG A 11 27.56 57.04 -44.93
CA ARG A 11 28.74 56.20 -45.19
C ARG A 11 28.28 54.76 -45.44
N ALA A 12 28.73 54.23 -46.56
CA ALA A 12 28.69 52.82 -46.90
C ALA A 12 29.53 52.04 -45.89
N LEU A 13 28.99 50.94 -45.37
CA LEU A 13 29.74 49.96 -44.58
C LEU A 13 29.98 48.72 -45.44
N SER A 14 31.24 48.52 -45.80
CA SER A 14 31.81 47.22 -46.13
C SER A 14 31.83 46.36 -44.86
N TRP A 15 31.15 45.22 -44.90
CA TRP A 15 31.17 44.25 -43.80
C TRP A 15 32.48 43.45 -43.88
N ALA A 16 33.42 43.82 -43.02
CA ALA A 16 34.58 43.03 -42.70
C ALA A 16 34.21 41.93 -41.68
N SER A 17 34.81 40.77 -41.88
CA SER A 17 34.77 39.57 -41.07
C SER A 17 34.76 39.82 -39.56
N CYS A 18 33.78 39.23 -38.88
CA CYS A 18 33.91 38.85 -37.49
C CYS A 18 33.38 37.41 -37.38
N CYS A 19 34.30 36.45 -37.48
CA CYS A 19 34.04 35.05 -37.18
C CYS A 19 33.66 34.94 -35.70
N ALA A 20 32.36 34.94 -35.42
CA ALA A 20 31.86 34.41 -34.16
C ALA A 20 32.02 32.88 -34.24
N LEU A 21 32.92 32.34 -33.42
CA LEU A 21 32.97 30.91 -33.11
C LEU A 21 31.61 30.51 -32.51
N LEU A 22 30.70 30.06 -33.37
CA LEU A 22 29.69 29.09 -32.99
C LEU A 22 30.44 27.81 -32.64
N ALA A 23 30.70 27.60 -31.35
CA ALA A 23 30.94 26.27 -30.83
C ALA A 23 29.64 25.49 -31.05
N LEU A 24 29.52 24.88 -32.24
CA LEU A 24 28.69 23.72 -32.44
C LEU A 24 29.16 22.71 -31.39
N VAL A 25 28.38 22.57 -30.30
CA VAL A 25 28.44 21.37 -29.49
C VAL A 25 28.02 20.26 -30.43
N ALA A 26 29.00 19.60 -31.03
CA ALA A 26 28.78 18.36 -31.73
C ALA A 26 28.13 17.42 -30.70
N CYS A 27 26.92 16.95 -30.98
CA CYS A 27 26.45 15.72 -30.36
C CYS A 27 27.47 14.65 -30.74
N GLY A 28 28.37 14.31 -29.82
CA GLY A 28 29.32 13.24 -30.05
C GLY A 28 28.55 11.92 -30.15
N ASP A 29 28.92 11.10 -31.14
CA ASP A 29 28.41 9.72 -31.30
C ASP A 29 28.92 8.79 -30.19
N GLU A 30 29.89 9.25 -29.39
CA GLU A 30 30.51 8.53 -28.29
C GLU A 30 30.09 9.10 -26.93
N LEU A 31 30.16 8.27 -25.89
CA LEU A 31 30.08 8.74 -24.52
C LEU A 31 31.15 9.82 -24.27
N PRO A 32 30.85 10.92 -23.54
CA PRO A 32 31.84 11.95 -23.25
C PRO A 32 33.15 11.39 -22.65
N PRO A 33 34.31 12.03 -22.88
CA PRO A 33 35.57 11.61 -22.26
C PRO A 33 35.43 11.48 -20.73
N GLY A 34 35.70 10.29 -20.17
CA GLY A 34 35.44 9.95 -18.75
C GLY A 34 34.19 9.10 -18.48
N LEU A 35 33.36 8.85 -19.50
CA LEU A 35 32.29 7.83 -19.49
C LEU A 35 32.64 6.59 -20.33
N GLY A 36 33.67 6.68 -21.17
CA GLY A 36 34.14 5.58 -22.00
C GLY A 36 34.85 4.48 -21.19
N THR A 37 34.27 3.28 -21.22
CA THR A 37 34.83 1.95 -20.88
C THR A 37 34.64 1.35 -19.48
N ASP A 38 34.10 2.05 -18.46
CA ASP A 38 33.92 1.46 -17.11
C ASP A 38 32.53 1.66 -16.48
N LEU A 39 31.47 1.75 -17.29
CA LEU A 39 30.09 1.74 -16.78
C LEU A 39 29.71 0.42 -16.08
N GLY A 40 30.45 -0.66 -16.36
CA GLY A 40 30.17 -2.01 -15.88
C GLY A 40 29.17 -2.81 -16.73
N PHE A 41 28.65 -2.23 -17.81
CA PHE A 41 27.73 -2.87 -18.76
C PHE A 41 27.90 -2.28 -20.17
N SER A 42 27.51 -3.03 -21.21
CA SER A 42 27.57 -2.59 -22.61
C SER A 42 26.22 -2.24 -23.22
N ALA A 43 25.11 -2.70 -22.64
CA ALA A 43 23.75 -2.47 -23.13
C ALA A 43 22.77 -2.17 -21.98
N ILE A 44 21.64 -1.54 -22.33
CA ILE A 44 20.56 -1.21 -21.38
C ILE A 44 19.24 -1.76 -21.91
N VAL A 45 18.47 -2.43 -21.06
CA VAL A 45 17.06 -2.74 -21.32
C VAL A 45 16.19 -1.73 -20.60
N PHE A 46 15.13 -1.24 -21.24
CA PHE A 46 14.22 -0.26 -20.67
C PHE A 46 12.81 -0.42 -21.23
N ALA A 47 11.84 0.12 -20.51
CA ALA A 47 10.46 0.19 -20.95
C ALA A 47 10.26 1.49 -21.73
N GLN A 48 9.86 1.37 -23.00
CA GLN A 48 9.40 2.51 -23.78
C GLN A 48 7.88 2.56 -23.72
N ARG A 49 7.30 3.73 -23.49
CA ARG A 49 5.85 3.91 -23.32
C ARG A 49 5.38 5.15 -24.04
N ALA A 50 4.11 5.22 -24.46
CA ALA A 50 3.58 6.48 -24.98
C ALA A 50 3.68 7.57 -23.89
N ALA A 51 4.28 8.72 -24.23
CA ALA A 51 4.60 9.75 -23.24
C ALA A 51 3.32 10.21 -22.54
N PRO A 52 3.16 9.91 -21.24
CA PRO A 52 1.94 10.27 -20.55
C PRO A 52 1.87 11.79 -20.38
N THR A 53 0.65 12.33 -20.29
CA THR A 53 0.44 13.75 -19.94
C THR A 53 0.98 14.10 -18.54
N HIS A 54 1.36 13.11 -17.73
CA HIS A 54 1.84 13.25 -16.35
C HIS A 54 2.87 12.17 -16.02
N ALA A 55 3.75 12.39 -15.06
CA ALA A 55 4.78 11.42 -14.67
C ALA A 55 4.28 10.17 -13.90
N GLY A 56 2.98 9.87 -13.97
CA GLY A 56 2.33 8.67 -13.42
C GLY A 56 1.77 8.82 -12.00
N ASP A 57 0.49 8.52 -11.82
CA ASP A 57 -0.17 8.36 -10.51
C ASP A 57 0.02 6.91 -10.03
N LEU A 58 0.70 6.74 -8.89
CA LEU A 58 1.01 5.43 -8.32
C LEU A 58 -0.04 4.97 -7.30
N SER A 59 -1.08 5.75 -7.04
CA SER A 59 -2.16 5.40 -6.11
C SER A 59 -3.46 4.99 -6.81
N GLY A 60 -3.63 5.37 -8.08
CA GLY A 60 -4.81 5.06 -8.88
C GLY A 60 -4.79 3.69 -9.56
N ALA A 61 -5.74 3.46 -10.47
CA ALA A 61 -5.75 2.27 -11.31
C ALA A 61 -4.51 2.22 -12.23
N VAL A 62 -4.08 1.00 -12.59
CA VAL A 62 -3.01 0.83 -13.59
C VAL A 62 -3.51 1.36 -14.93
N ARG A 63 -2.85 2.41 -15.44
CA ARG A 63 -3.20 3.02 -16.72
C ARG A 63 -2.52 2.28 -17.87
N PHE A 64 -3.20 2.23 -19.00
CA PHE A 64 -2.72 1.66 -20.25
C PHE A 64 -2.52 2.75 -21.28
N PHE A 65 -1.32 2.82 -21.83
CA PHE A 65 -0.93 3.78 -22.86
C PHE A 65 -0.38 3.02 -24.08
N PRO A 66 -1.20 2.77 -25.12
CA PRO A 66 -0.81 1.95 -26.25
C PRO A 66 0.38 2.55 -27.02
N GLY A 67 1.28 1.69 -27.49
CA GLY A 67 2.50 2.04 -28.22
C GLY A 67 3.80 1.77 -27.45
N GLY A 68 3.72 1.16 -26.26
CA GLY A 68 4.88 0.78 -25.47
C GLY A 68 5.48 -0.57 -25.83
N ASN A 69 6.78 -0.73 -25.53
CA ASN A 69 7.59 -1.91 -25.83
C ASN A 69 8.71 -2.10 -24.80
N VAL A 70 9.20 -3.34 -24.70
CA VAL A 70 10.50 -3.62 -24.06
C VAL A 70 11.59 -3.39 -25.11
N VAL A 71 12.57 -2.54 -24.79
CA VAL A 71 13.57 -2.08 -25.76
C VAL A 71 14.98 -2.30 -25.22
N LEU A 72 15.88 -2.75 -26.09
CA LEU A 72 17.33 -2.85 -25.85
C LEU A 72 18.04 -1.69 -26.53
N LEU A 73 18.92 -0.99 -25.82
CA LEU A 73 19.88 -0.02 -26.36
C LEU A 73 21.27 -0.63 -26.37
N ASP A 74 21.82 -0.87 -27.55
CA ASP A 74 23.12 -1.52 -27.74
C ASP A 74 23.96 -0.83 -28.85
N PRO A 75 25.17 -0.31 -28.54
CA PRO A 75 25.73 -0.16 -27.20
C PRO A 75 24.97 0.89 -26.37
N ALA A 76 25.18 0.90 -25.06
CA ALA A 76 24.64 1.86 -24.10
C ALA A 76 25.25 3.28 -24.28
N ALA A 77 24.93 3.92 -25.40
CA ALA A 77 25.47 5.20 -25.83
C ALA A 77 24.42 6.01 -26.61
N PRO A 78 24.59 7.33 -26.77
CA PRO A 78 23.67 8.18 -27.54
C PRO A 78 23.39 7.68 -28.96
N ALA A 79 24.39 7.10 -29.62
CA ALA A 79 24.29 6.54 -30.97
C ALA A 79 23.94 5.05 -31.01
N GLY A 80 23.63 4.44 -29.86
CA GLY A 80 23.27 3.03 -29.74
C GLY A 80 22.02 2.68 -30.54
N ARG A 81 21.97 1.44 -31.06
CA ARG A 81 20.78 0.93 -31.76
C ARG A 81 19.71 0.62 -30.72
N LYS A 82 18.51 1.21 -30.88
CA LYS A 82 17.30 0.83 -30.13
C LYS A 82 16.61 -0.33 -30.84
N ILE A 83 16.47 -1.47 -30.17
CA ILE A 83 15.88 -2.70 -30.70
C ILE A 83 14.62 -3.02 -29.89
N SER A 84 13.46 -3.04 -30.52
CA SER A 84 12.21 -3.46 -29.86
C SER A 84 12.21 -4.98 -29.72
N LEU A 85 12.28 -5.49 -28.49
CA LEU A 85 12.30 -6.91 -28.19
C LEU A 85 10.91 -7.54 -28.25
N THR A 86 9.88 -6.75 -27.97
CA THR A 86 8.48 -7.22 -27.97
C THR A 86 7.77 -6.99 -29.30
N GLY A 87 8.12 -5.96 -30.07
CA GLY A 87 7.48 -5.69 -31.37
C GLY A 87 5.97 -5.39 -31.31
N MET A 88 5.45 -5.00 -30.13
CA MET A 88 4.04 -4.69 -29.94
C MET A 88 3.68 -3.36 -30.63
N THR A 89 2.54 -3.35 -31.33
CA THR A 89 2.04 -2.15 -32.03
C THR A 89 1.06 -1.35 -31.17
N ALA A 90 0.24 -2.03 -30.38
CA ALA A 90 -0.76 -1.44 -29.49
C ALA A 90 -0.49 -1.74 -28.02
N GLY A 91 0.66 -2.32 -27.67
CA GLY A 91 0.95 -2.75 -26.31
C GLY A 91 1.40 -1.63 -25.37
N ASP A 92 1.60 -1.95 -24.10
CA ASP A 92 2.21 -1.08 -23.08
C ASP A 92 3.03 -1.94 -22.11
N VAL A 93 3.94 -1.30 -21.36
CA VAL A 93 4.83 -1.96 -20.39
C VAL A 93 4.75 -1.26 -19.03
N GLN A 94 4.54 -2.01 -17.95
CA GLN A 94 4.44 -1.49 -16.58
C GLN A 94 5.50 -2.11 -15.66
N GLY A 95 6.75 -1.78 -15.93
CA GLY A 95 7.90 -2.25 -15.16
C GLY A 95 8.58 -3.49 -15.78
N LEU A 96 9.87 -3.62 -15.48
CA LEU A 96 10.71 -4.73 -15.90
C LEU A 96 11.89 -4.92 -14.95
N SER A 97 12.53 -6.08 -15.02
CA SER A 97 13.79 -6.38 -14.31
C SER A 97 14.63 -7.37 -15.10
N VAL A 98 15.94 -7.12 -15.18
CA VAL A 98 16.89 -8.03 -15.85
C VAL A 98 17.22 -9.21 -14.94
N ALA A 99 17.29 -10.41 -15.55
CA ALA A 99 17.63 -11.66 -14.89
C ALA A 99 19.03 -11.61 -14.27
N PRO A 100 19.29 -12.35 -13.17
CA PRO A 100 20.59 -12.33 -12.50
C PRO A 100 21.78 -12.73 -13.39
N ASP A 101 21.55 -13.54 -14.42
CA ASP A 101 22.57 -13.95 -15.39
C ASP A 101 22.76 -12.94 -16.54
N GLY A 102 21.88 -11.94 -16.67
CA GLY A 102 21.89 -10.97 -17.75
C GLY A 102 21.39 -11.49 -19.10
N ALA A 103 20.78 -12.68 -19.17
CA ALA A 103 20.37 -13.32 -20.43
C ALA A 103 18.90 -13.04 -20.82
N SER A 104 18.05 -12.71 -19.85
CA SER A 104 16.63 -12.40 -20.07
C SER A 104 16.16 -11.19 -19.25
N VAL A 105 14.97 -10.70 -19.57
CA VAL A 105 14.25 -9.68 -18.81
C VAL A 105 12.84 -10.16 -18.53
N ILE A 106 12.35 -9.95 -17.31
CA ILE A 106 10.93 -10.08 -17.01
C ILE A 106 10.26 -8.72 -17.15
N ALA A 107 9.09 -8.67 -17.77
CA ALA A 107 8.34 -7.45 -18.01
C ALA A 107 6.85 -7.68 -17.81
N ALA A 108 6.16 -6.66 -17.28
CA ALA A 108 4.71 -6.63 -17.27
C ALA A 108 4.22 -5.96 -18.55
N VAL A 109 3.55 -6.71 -19.42
CA VAL A 109 3.07 -6.24 -20.72
C VAL A 109 1.55 -6.35 -20.80
N ARG A 110 0.93 -5.41 -21.51
CA ARG A 110 -0.47 -5.51 -21.93
C ARG A 110 -0.51 -5.30 -23.43
N THR A 111 -1.11 -6.22 -24.17
CA THR A 111 -1.06 -6.21 -25.64
C THR A 111 -2.21 -5.43 -26.28
N SER A 112 -3.32 -5.24 -25.56
CA SER A 112 -4.52 -4.57 -26.07
C SER A 112 -5.35 -3.87 -24.98
N PRO A 113 -6.27 -2.96 -25.35
CA PRO A 113 -7.16 -2.29 -24.41
C PRO A 113 -8.12 -3.22 -23.66
N ASP A 114 -8.42 -4.42 -24.17
CA ASP A 114 -9.38 -5.35 -23.55
C ASP A 114 -8.69 -6.40 -22.67
N ASP A 115 -7.35 -6.42 -22.68
CA ASP A 115 -6.50 -7.35 -21.94
C ASP A 115 -6.10 -6.78 -20.56
N ARG A 116 -5.28 -7.50 -19.80
CA ARG A 116 -4.66 -7.06 -18.55
C ARG A 116 -3.14 -6.99 -18.68
N PHE A 117 -2.48 -6.37 -17.71
CA PHE A 117 -1.03 -6.48 -17.59
C PHE A 117 -0.67 -7.89 -17.08
N HIS A 118 0.12 -8.61 -17.89
CA HIS A 118 0.62 -9.94 -17.58
C HIS A 118 2.14 -9.96 -17.62
N LEU A 119 2.72 -10.85 -16.81
CA LEU A 119 4.16 -11.03 -16.76
C LEU A 119 4.60 -11.95 -17.89
N ILE A 120 5.63 -11.52 -18.62
CA ILE A 120 6.37 -12.34 -19.56
C ILE A 120 7.87 -12.28 -19.27
N GLU A 121 8.58 -13.34 -19.61
CA GLU A 121 10.02 -13.34 -19.77
C GLU A 121 10.36 -13.14 -21.25
N VAL A 122 11.36 -12.31 -21.53
CA VAL A 122 11.87 -11.99 -22.87
C VAL A 122 13.37 -12.29 -22.91
N ARG A 123 13.82 -13.13 -23.85
CA ARG A 123 15.25 -13.38 -24.07
C ARG A 123 15.92 -12.16 -24.72
N LEU A 124 17.17 -11.88 -24.35
CA LEU A 124 17.93 -10.75 -24.89
C LEU A 124 18.77 -11.11 -26.12
N GLU A 125 18.90 -12.39 -26.46
CA GLU A 125 19.61 -12.87 -27.66
C GLU A 125 18.86 -12.47 -28.95
N GLU A 126 19.55 -11.88 -29.93
CA GLU A 126 18.95 -11.40 -31.19
C GLU A 126 18.40 -12.58 -32.03
N GLU A 127 18.99 -13.77 -31.93
CA GLU A 127 18.55 -14.99 -32.63
C GLU A 127 17.39 -15.72 -31.96
N ALA A 128 16.84 -15.22 -30.84
CA ALA A 128 15.74 -15.88 -30.12
C ALA A 128 14.42 -15.94 -30.90
N GLY A 129 14.30 -15.20 -32.00
CA GLY A 129 13.09 -15.06 -32.80
C GLY A 129 12.14 -13.99 -32.26
N PRO A 130 10.91 -13.88 -32.80
CA PRO A 130 9.97 -12.87 -32.35
C PRO A 130 9.36 -13.21 -30.98
N CYS A 131 9.09 -12.19 -30.17
CA CYS A 131 8.37 -12.34 -28.91
C CYS A 131 6.88 -12.62 -29.10
N PHE A 132 6.26 -11.99 -30.10
CA PHE A 132 4.87 -12.22 -30.49
C PHE A 132 4.81 -12.62 -31.97
N LEU A 133 4.01 -13.64 -32.27
CA LEU A 133 3.70 -14.08 -33.62
C LEU A 133 2.61 -13.19 -34.24
N GLU A 134 2.43 -13.27 -35.56
CA GLU A 134 1.42 -12.46 -36.28
C GLU A 134 -0.03 -12.69 -35.79
N ASN A 135 -0.30 -13.87 -35.22
CA ASN A 135 -1.61 -14.21 -34.66
C ASN A 135 -1.81 -13.71 -33.22
N GLY A 136 -0.80 -13.06 -32.61
CA GLY A 136 -0.83 -12.55 -31.24
C GLY A 136 -0.32 -13.53 -30.17
N ASP A 137 -0.02 -14.78 -30.52
CA ASP A 137 0.55 -15.75 -29.58
C ASP A 137 2.00 -15.41 -29.25
N LEU A 138 2.49 -15.88 -28.10
CA LEU A 138 3.91 -15.78 -27.76
C LEU A 138 4.76 -16.64 -28.69
N GLY A 139 5.80 -16.03 -29.24
CA GLY A 139 6.84 -16.68 -30.03
C GLY A 139 8.00 -17.20 -29.17
N PRO A 140 9.02 -17.80 -29.79
CA PRO A 140 10.09 -18.53 -29.10
C PRO A 140 10.98 -17.67 -28.20
N ALA A 141 11.02 -16.35 -28.42
CA ALA A 141 11.79 -15.43 -27.58
C ALA A 141 11.11 -15.11 -26.24
N CYS A 142 9.82 -15.44 -26.09
CA CYS A 142 9.04 -15.06 -24.93
C CYS A 142 8.30 -16.22 -24.26
N ARG A 143 8.11 -16.10 -22.96
CA ARG A 143 7.38 -17.05 -22.12
C ARG A 143 6.44 -16.31 -21.18
N GLN A 144 5.19 -16.76 -21.08
CA GLN A 144 4.22 -16.22 -20.13
C GLN A 144 4.48 -16.73 -18.73
N LEU A 145 4.39 -15.83 -17.74
CA LEU A 145 4.61 -16.11 -16.32
C LEU A 145 3.37 -15.87 -15.46
N SER A 146 2.42 -15.04 -15.91
CA SER A 146 1.18 -14.80 -15.17
C SER A 146 -0.06 -14.78 -16.05
N PHE A 147 -1.21 -15.06 -15.42
CA PHE A 147 -2.48 -15.32 -16.08
C PHE A 147 -3.64 -14.79 -15.23
N GLY A 148 -4.80 -14.60 -15.86
CA GLY A 148 -6.07 -14.35 -15.16
C GLY A 148 -6.59 -12.92 -15.34
N PRO A 149 -7.56 -12.48 -14.52
CA PRO A 149 -8.24 -11.20 -14.71
C PRO A 149 -7.56 -10.01 -14.03
N ALA A 150 -6.45 -10.25 -13.33
CA ALA A 150 -5.72 -9.24 -12.55
C ALA A 150 -4.66 -8.52 -13.38
N ASP A 151 -4.35 -7.29 -12.98
CA ASP A 151 -3.20 -6.55 -13.51
C ASP A 151 -1.95 -6.87 -12.66
N ASP A 152 -0.96 -7.52 -13.25
CA ASP A 152 0.32 -7.88 -12.65
C ASP A 152 1.43 -6.96 -13.19
N VAL A 153 2.07 -6.19 -12.31
CA VAL A 153 2.99 -5.09 -12.67
C VAL A 153 4.22 -5.04 -11.76
N GLU A 154 5.23 -4.27 -12.16
CA GLU A 154 6.45 -4.02 -11.39
C GLU A 154 7.19 -5.31 -10.95
N PRO A 155 7.50 -6.24 -11.88
CA PRO A 155 8.11 -7.52 -11.52
C PRO A 155 9.60 -7.38 -11.14
N PHE A 156 10.06 -8.24 -10.24
CA PHE A 156 11.47 -8.41 -9.88
C PHE A 156 11.79 -9.85 -9.46
N PHE A 157 13.05 -10.25 -9.61
CA PHE A 157 13.50 -11.59 -9.23
C PHE A 157 13.74 -11.74 -7.72
N LEU A 158 13.31 -12.87 -7.17
CA LEU A 158 13.66 -13.32 -5.82
C LEU A 158 14.85 -14.30 -5.85
N PRO A 159 15.67 -14.36 -4.79
CA PRO A 159 16.84 -15.24 -4.77
C PRO A 159 16.54 -16.73 -4.70
N ASP A 160 15.30 -17.11 -4.41
CA ASP A 160 14.83 -18.50 -4.43
C ASP A 160 14.32 -18.93 -5.82
N GLY A 161 14.54 -18.12 -6.85
CA GLY A 161 14.18 -18.42 -8.24
C GLY A 161 12.79 -17.96 -8.67
N ARG A 162 11.95 -17.47 -7.75
CA ARG A 162 10.63 -16.92 -8.08
C ARG A 162 10.72 -15.53 -8.68
N VAL A 163 9.62 -15.12 -9.32
CA VAL A 163 9.36 -13.75 -9.75
C VAL A 163 8.32 -13.14 -8.81
N ALA A 164 8.69 -12.07 -8.12
CA ALA A 164 7.78 -11.25 -7.33
C ALA A 164 7.25 -10.06 -8.14
N PHE A 165 6.02 -9.61 -7.83
CA PHE A 165 5.33 -8.55 -8.57
C PHE A 165 4.19 -7.97 -7.75
N THR A 166 3.74 -6.78 -8.13
CA THR A 166 2.55 -6.15 -7.57
C THR A 166 1.32 -6.55 -8.39
N ARG A 167 0.28 -7.05 -7.72
CA ARG A 167 -1.00 -7.46 -8.32
C ARG A 167 -2.12 -6.53 -7.89
N LEU A 168 -2.94 -6.10 -8.85
CA LEU A 168 -4.26 -5.51 -8.62
C LEU A 168 -5.31 -6.53 -9.04
N ASP A 169 -5.85 -7.22 -8.05
CA ASP A 169 -6.85 -8.26 -8.22
C ASP A 169 -8.27 -7.67 -8.10
N PRO A 170 -9.14 -7.79 -9.12
CA PRO A 170 -10.54 -7.35 -9.04
C PRO A 170 -11.31 -7.92 -7.84
N ASP A 171 -10.94 -9.13 -7.39
CA ASP A 171 -11.56 -9.81 -6.25
C ASP A 171 -10.74 -9.62 -4.95
N GLY A 172 -9.68 -8.79 -5.00
CA GLY A 172 -8.81 -8.46 -3.88
C GLY A 172 -9.44 -7.52 -2.84
N PRO A 173 -8.74 -7.25 -1.71
CA PRO A 173 -9.21 -6.30 -0.72
C PRO A 173 -9.22 -4.88 -1.27
N MET A 174 -10.14 -4.05 -0.77
CA MET A 174 -10.10 -2.61 -0.99
C MET A 174 -8.98 -1.98 -0.18
N ASP A 175 -8.44 -0.88 -0.69
CA ASP A 175 -7.53 -0.04 0.08
C ASP A 175 -8.21 0.49 1.37
N ALA A 176 -7.43 0.88 2.38
CA ALA A 176 -7.95 1.26 3.69
C ALA A 176 -8.92 2.47 3.70
N ARG A 177 -9.11 3.16 2.57
CA ARG A 177 -10.12 4.23 2.42
C ARG A 177 -11.28 3.83 1.50
N GLY A 178 -11.29 2.61 0.96
CA GLY A 178 -12.27 2.14 0.01
C GLY A 178 -12.25 2.93 -1.31
N ARG A 179 -11.07 3.43 -1.74
CA ARG A 179 -10.92 4.26 -2.96
C ARG A 179 -10.59 3.44 -4.21
N GLY A 180 -10.12 2.21 -4.04
CA GLY A 180 -9.77 1.30 -5.13
C GLY A 180 -9.24 -0.03 -4.59
N LEU A 181 -8.88 -0.92 -5.51
CA LEU A 181 -8.26 -2.21 -5.20
C LEU A 181 -6.88 -2.00 -4.58
N ALA A 182 -6.56 -2.77 -3.55
CA ALA A 182 -5.23 -2.79 -2.96
C ALA A 182 -4.21 -3.42 -3.92
N ARG A 183 -3.04 -2.78 -4.02
CA ARG A 183 -1.86 -3.31 -4.70
C ARG A 183 -1.10 -4.23 -3.76
N ARG A 184 -1.17 -5.53 -3.99
CA ARG A 184 -0.55 -6.53 -3.11
C ARG A 184 0.68 -7.15 -3.74
N LEU A 185 1.66 -7.52 -2.93
CA LEU A 185 2.88 -8.16 -3.39
C LEU A 185 2.69 -9.69 -3.45
N TRP A 186 2.93 -10.27 -4.63
CA TRP A 186 2.83 -11.69 -4.92
C TRP A 186 4.15 -12.21 -5.48
N ALA A 187 4.30 -13.54 -5.52
CA ALA A 187 5.32 -14.22 -6.29
C ALA A 187 4.76 -15.45 -7.02
N VAL A 188 5.41 -15.83 -8.13
CA VAL A 188 5.16 -17.05 -8.89
C VAL A 188 6.47 -17.73 -9.26
N GLU A 189 6.40 -19.03 -9.53
CA GLU A 189 7.48 -19.76 -10.19
C GLU A 189 7.66 -19.29 -11.64
N LEU A 190 8.82 -19.57 -12.22
CA LEU A 190 9.13 -19.21 -13.61
C LEU A 190 8.25 -19.94 -14.65
N ASP A 191 7.55 -21.01 -14.27
CA ASP A 191 6.54 -21.65 -15.11
C ASP A 191 5.12 -21.09 -14.90
N GLY A 192 4.99 -20.06 -14.07
CA GLY A 192 3.73 -19.41 -13.70
C GLY A 192 2.91 -20.15 -12.65
N THR A 193 3.42 -21.25 -12.10
CA THR A 193 2.78 -21.98 -11.00
C THR A 193 3.17 -21.40 -9.63
N GLY A 194 2.65 -21.99 -8.54
CA GLY A 194 3.12 -21.66 -7.19
C GLY A 194 2.86 -20.23 -6.74
N ALA A 195 1.74 -19.63 -7.17
CA ALA A 195 1.37 -18.28 -6.76
C ALA A 195 1.29 -18.16 -5.23
N ALA A 196 2.04 -17.21 -4.66
CA ALA A 196 2.14 -16.99 -3.23
C ALA A 196 1.99 -15.49 -2.91
N LEU A 197 1.17 -15.17 -1.90
CA LEU A 197 1.06 -13.80 -1.39
C LEU A 197 2.23 -13.52 -0.43
N LEU A 198 3.01 -12.50 -0.73
CA LEU A 198 4.16 -12.11 0.10
C LEU A 198 3.81 -11.03 1.13
N ASP A 199 2.76 -10.24 0.83
CA ASP A 199 2.28 -9.20 1.73
C ASP A 199 0.76 -9.21 1.86
N VAL A 200 0.30 -9.34 3.10
CA VAL A 200 -1.12 -9.31 3.49
C VAL A 200 -1.64 -7.91 3.77
N GLU A 201 -0.87 -6.83 3.58
CA GLU A 201 -1.39 -5.47 3.75
C GLU A 201 -2.59 -5.23 2.79
N PRO A 202 -3.81 -4.92 3.31
CA PRO A 202 -5.00 -4.65 2.49
C PRO A 202 -4.98 -3.20 1.99
N SER A 203 -3.84 -2.72 1.54
CA SER A 203 -3.62 -1.36 1.04
C SER A 203 -2.51 -1.37 0.01
N HIS A 204 -1.99 -0.21 -0.38
CA HIS A 204 -1.02 -0.13 -1.47
C HIS A 204 0.38 -0.51 -1.00
N VAL A 205 0.95 -1.53 -1.63
CA VAL A 205 2.37 -1.86 -1.62
C VAL A 205 2.97 -1.37 -2.94
N LEU A 206 4.03 -0.56 -2.86
CA LEU A 206 4.60 0.15 -4.00
C LEU A 206 6.13 0.09 -4.00
N GLY A 207 6.72 0.17 -5.20
CA GLY A 207 8.16 0.29 -5.36
C GLY A 207 8.93 -0.85 -4.70
N ALA A 208 8.38 -2.07 -4.79
CA ALA A 208 8.98 -3.25 -4.18
C ALA A 208 10.26 -3.66 -4.92
N SER A 209 11.25 -4.16 -4.19
CA SER A 209 12.53 -4.59 -4.77
C SER A 209 13.27 -5.55 -3.85
N GLN A 210 14.02 -6.48 -4.44
CA GLN A 210 14.91 -7.39 -3.72
C GLN A 210 16.16 -6.66 -3.22
N LEU A 211 16.52 -6.87 -1.94
CA LEU A 211 17.79 -6.42 -1.38
C LEU A 211 18.79 -7.58 -1.18
N PRO A 212 20.10 -7.33 -1.34
CA PRO A 212 21.15 -8.32 -1.08
C PRO A 212 21.17 -8.93 0.34
N ASP A 213 20.55 -8.28 1.34
CA ASP A 213 20.41 -8.86 2.68
C ASP A 213 19.29 -9.92 2.79
N GLY A 214 18.70 -10.31 1.66
CA GLY A 214 17.67 -11.33 1.56
C GLY A 214 16.26 -10.80 1.78
N ARG A 215 16.08 -9.55 2.23
CA ARG A 215 14.75 -8.97 2.41
C ARG A 215 14.24 -8.28 1.16
N VAL A 216 12.93 -8.07 1.11
CA VAL A 216 12.27 -7.26 0.09
C VAL A 216 11.97 -5.89 0.67
N PHE A 217 12.48 -4.83 0.04
CA PHE A 217 12.01 -3.48 0.34
C PHE A 217 10.63 -3.27 -0.27
N ALA A 218 9.78 -2.52 0.41
CA ALA A 218 8.56 -1.97 -0.17
C ALA A 218 8.14 -0.68 0.55
N VAL A 219 7.26 0.10 -0.08
CA VAL A 219 6.52 1.16 0.61
C VAL A 219 5.09 0.71 0.82
N ARG A 220 4.65 0.71 2.08
CA ARG A 220 3.27 0.41 2.45
C ARG A 220 2.47 1.67 2.72
N TRP A 221 1.26 1.73 2.20
CA TRP A 221 0.25 2.67 2.64
C TRP A 221 -0.50 2.11 3.84
N MET A 222 -0.21 2.62 5.04
CA MET A 222 -0.72 2.04 6.27
C MET A 222 -1.35 3.08 7.20
N GLU A 223 -2.26 2.63 8.06
CA GLU A 223 -2.84 3.46 9.11
C GLU A 223 -1.76 3.90 10.12
N ALA A 224 -1.69 5.20 10.42
CA ALA A 224 -0.84 5.75 11.47
C ALA A 224 -1.54 6.91 12.18
N GLY A 225 -1.80 6.74 13.48
CA GLY A 225 -2.47 7.76 14.30
C GLY A 225 -3.86 8.07 13.77
N THR A 226 -4.07 9.30 13.29
CA THR A 226 -5.36 9.78 12.75
C THR A 226 -5.43 9.76 11.22
N GLY A 227 -4.48 9.11 10.53
CA GLY A 227 -4.40 9.17 9.07
C GLY A 227 -3.74 7.96 8.42
N MET A 228 -3.49 8.08 7.12
CA MET A 228 -2.77 7.08 6.34
C MET A 228 -1.43 7.65 5.92
N VAL A 229 -0.37 6.86 5.99
CA VAL A 229 0.99 7.26 5.66
C VAL A 229 1.65 6.21 4.78
N TYR A 230 2.50 6.65 3.86
CA TYR A 230 3.39 5.76 3.13
C TYR A 230 4.67 5.56 3.93
N ARG A 231 5.01 4.31 4.23
CA ARG A 231 6.17 3.95 5.05
C ARG A 231 7.07 2.96 4.33
N PRO A 232 8.38 3.27 4.20
CA PRO A 232 9.38 2.30 3.78
C PRO A 232 9.49 1.17 4.80
N VAL A 233 9.44 -0.06 4.30
CA VAL A 233 9.50 -1.27 5.09
C VAL A 233 10.36 -2.34 4.42
N LEU A 234 10.84 -3.27 5.22
CA LEU A 234 11.51 -4.49 4.82
C LEU A 234 10.62 -5.67 5.16
N LEU A 235 10.39 -6.51 4.16
CA LEU A 235 9.55 -7.69 4.18
C LEU A 235 10.42 -8.93 4.09
N ASP A 236 9.94 -10.01 4.68
CA ASP A 236 10.46 -11.35 4.43
C ASP A 236 9.98 -11.83 3.05
N PRO A 237 10.87 -12.27 2.16
CA PRO A 237 10.49 -12.78 0.83
C PRO A 237 9.62 -14.04 0.87
N MET A 238 9.49 -14.70 2.02
CA MET A 238 8.60 -15.84 2.21
C MET A 238 7.20 -15.43 2.72
N GLY A 239 6.99 -14.16 3.08
CA GLY A 239 5.71 -13.68 3.63
C GLY A 239 5.40 -14.18 5.06
N VAL A 240 6.36 -14.82 5.74
CA VAL A 240 6.16 -15.43 7.06
C VAL A 240 6.46 -14.44 8.18
N ALA A 241 7.60 -13.74 8.11
CA ALA A 241 8.05 -12.88 9.19
C ALA A 241 7.24 -11.56 9.29
N GLY A 242 7.51 -10.83 10.37
CA GLY A 242 6.96 -9.48 10.56
C GLY A 242 7.61 -8.45 9.65
N VAL A 243 7.09 -7.23 9.71
CA VAL A 243 7.51 -6.10 8.88
C VAL A 243 8.45 -5.21 9.69
N VAL A 244 9.56 -4.82 9.10
CA VAL A 244 10.53 -3.93 9.75
C VAL A 244 10.51 -2.58 9.05
N ALA A 245 10.46 -1.48 9.80
CA ALA A 245 10.56 -0.15 9.18
C ALA A 245 11.98 0.09 8.60
N ASP A 246 12.08 0.67 7.40
CA ASP A 246 13.36 1.07 6.80
C ASP A 246 13.64 2.57 6.87
N GLY A 247 13.12 3.19 7.94
CA GLY A 247 13.23 4.61 8.23
C GLY A 247 12.54 5.53 7.21
N PRO A 248 12.27 6.78 7.58
CA PRO A 248 11.56 7.71 6.71
C PRO A 248 12.49 8.31 5.64
N ALA A 249 11.90 9.00 4.67
CA ALA A 249 12.63 10.03 3.96
C ALA A 249 12.94 11.20 4.89
N ALA A 250 14.01 11.94 4.58
CA ALA A 250 14.39 13.12 5.35
C ALA A 250 13.36 14.25 5.25
N SER A 251 12.68 14.36 4.11
CA SER A 251 11.53 15.23 3.93
C SER A 251 10.23 14.44 4.10
N GLU A 252 9.33 14.92 4.96
CA GLU A 252 7.97 14.36 5.15
C GLU A 252 7.13 14.43 3.87
N ASP A 253 7.51 15.30 2.93
CA ASP A 253 6.87 15.44 1.62
C ASP A 253 7.39 14.43 0.59
N SER A 254 8.26 13.50 0.97
CA SER A 254 8.88 12.54 0.05
C SER A 254 8.86 11.10 0.54
N VAL A 255 8.90 10.16 -0.40
CA VAL A 255 8.88 8.73 -0.16
C VAL A 255 9.86 8.04 -1.13
N PRO A 256 10.79 7.20 -0.65
CA PRO A 256 11.71 6.44 -1.48
C PRO A 256 11.01 5.23 -2.11
N LEU A 257 11.18 5.00 -3.41
CA LEU A 257 10.62 3.86 -4.14
C LEU A 257 11.69 3.10 -4.92
N GLY A 258 11.52 1.78 -4.99
CA GLY A 258 12.30 0.88 -5.85
C GLY A 258 13.81 0.97 -5.62
N PRO A 259 14.31 0.89 -4.37
CA PRO A 259 15.73 0.98 -4.14
C PRO A 259 16.51 -0.14 -4.82
N THR A 260 17.65 0.23 -5.38
CA THR A 260 18.67 -0.70 -5.86
C THR A 260 19.92 -0.53 -5.02
N GLN A 261 20.69 -1.60 -4.83
CA GLN A 261 21.93 -1.57 -4.07
C GLN A 261 23.12 -1.73 -5.01
N ALA A 262 24.09 -0.81 -4.91
CA ALA A 262 25.38 -0.89 -5.58
C ALA A 262 26.30 -1.90 -4.91
N ASP A 263 27.34 -2.34 -5.62
CA ASP A 263 28.34 -3.29 -5.11
C ASP A 263 29.08 -2.80 -3.85
N ASP A 264 29.23 -1.48 -3.71
CA ASP A 264 29.81 -0.84 -2.53
C ASP A 264 28.83 -0.74 -1.33
N GLY A 265 27.62 -1.27 -1.48
CA GLY A 265 26.59 -1.31 -0.46
C GLY A 265 25.69 -0.08 -0.42
N ARG A 266 25.93 0.97 -1.20
CA ARG A 266 25.02 2.13 -1.26
C ARG A 266 23.66 1.73 -1.82
N ARG A 267 22.58 2.11 -1.13
CA ARG A 267 21.21 1.92 -1.60
C ARG A 267 20.67 3.24 -2.13
N VAL A 268 20.20 3.24 -3.38
CA VAL A 268 19.67 4.41 -4.07
C VAL A 268 18.24 4.13 -4.49
N ALA A 269 17.34 5.08 -4.27
CA ALA A 269 15.92 5.00 -4.62
C ALA A 269 15.47 6.29 -5.35
N ALA A 270 14.32 6.23 -6.02
CA ALA A 270 13.61 7.43 -6.42
C ALA A 270 12.86 8.00 -5.21
N CYS A 271 13.20 9.21 -4.75
CA CYS A 271 12.44 9.93 -3.75
C CYS A 271 11.40 10.81 -4.42
N ILE A 272 10.15 10.37 -4.41
CA ILE A 272 9.01 11.02 -5.06
C ILE A 272 8.08 11.69 -4.02
N PRO A 273 7.16 12.58 -4.42
CA PRO A 273 6.25 13.26 -3.49
C PRO A 273 5.29 12.32 -2.74
N ALA A 274 5.11 12.51 -1.43
CA ALA A 274 4.55 11.52 -0.49
C ALA A 274 3.08 11.05 -0.71
N PHE A 275 2.21 11.86 -1.31
CA PHE A 275 0.87 11.48 -1.76
C PHE A 275 0.86 10.64 -3.05
N LEU A 276 2.01 10.43 -3.69
CA LEU A 276 2.26 9.56 -4.85
C LEU A 276 1.38 9.82 -6.09
N ALA A 277 0.79 11.01 -6.17
CA ALA A 277 0.12 11.51 -7.38
C ALA A 277 1.10 11.73 -8.55
N PHE A 278 2.40 11.79 -8.24
CA PHE A 278 3.46 12.10 -9.19
C PHE A 278 4.64 11.14 -9.01
N GLY A 279 4.83 10.23 -9.96
CA GLY A 279 5.84 9.17 -9.88
C GLY A 279 7.27 9.60 -10.22
N ALA A 280 7.58 10.89 -10.28
CA ALA A 280 8.92 11.40 -10.52
C ALA A 280 9.40 12.31 -9.39
N GLY A 281 10.71 12.39 -9.20
CA GLY A 281 11.29 13.02 -8.03
C GLY A 281 12.77 13.34 -8.20
N THR A 282 13.52 13.13 -7.14
CA THR A 282 14.99 13.13 -7.13
C THR A 282 15.50 11.72 -6.83
N ALA A 283 16.80 11.46 -6.95
CA ALA A 283 17.37 10.25 -6.40
C ALA A 283 17.80 10.51 -4.95
N CYS A 284 17.52 9.55 -4.07
CA CYS A 284 17.93 9.61 -2.69
C CYS A 284 18.74 8.37 -2.31
N GLN A 285 19.65 8.56 -1.38
CA GLN A 285 20.49 7.50 -0.84
C GLN A 285 20.11 7.22 0.62
N ARG A 286 20.11 5.95 0.99
CA ARG A 286 19.94 5.52 2.36
C ARG A 286 21.21 5.82 3.17
N THR A 287 21.09 6.63 4.21
CA THR A 287 22.22 6.99 5.08
C THR A 287 22.47 5.96 6.17
N SER A 288 23.63 6.04 6.82
CA SER A 288 23.99 5.26 8.00
C SER A 288 23.03 5.44 9.17
N GLU A 289 22.40 6.62 9.30
CA GLU A 289 21.52 6.95 10.43
C GLU A 289 20.11 6.35 10.31
N GLY A 290 19.77 5.67 9.22
CA GLY A 290 18.41 5.16 9.06
C GLY A 290 17.54 5.91 8.05
N VAL A 291 18.02 6.98 7.41
CA VAL A 291 17.13 7.93 6.70
C VAL A 291 17.44 7.97 5.20
N TRP A 292 16.44 8.19 4.37
CA TRP A 292 16.63 8.44 2.93
C TRP A 292 16.81 9.92 2.66
N ARG A 293 17.91 10.32 1.99
CA ARG A 293 18.21 11.72 1.69
C ARG A 293 18.46 11.93 0.21
N GLY A 294 17.85 12.94 -0.39
CA GLY A 294 18.12 13.39 -1.75
C GLY A 294 19.61 13.70 -1.95
N VAL A 295 20.20 13.17 -3.01
CA VAL A 295 21.65 13.27 -3.29
C VAL A 295 22.00 13.98 -4.58
N VAL A 296 21.02 14.30 -5.43
CA VAL A 296 21.29 14.91 -6.74
C VAL A 296 21.25 16.43 -6.65
N ALA A 297 22.38 17.06 -6.93
CA ALA A 297 22.49 18.51 -6.99
C ALA A 297 21.49 19.11 -8.00
N GLY A 298 20.81 20.18 -7.59
CA GLY A 298 19.81 20.87 -8.40
C GLY A 298 18.43 20.18 -8.49
N LEU A 299 18.23 19.00 -7.89
CA LEU A 299 16.95 18.29 -7.87
C LEU A 299 16.38 18.17 -6.44
N PRO A 300 15.46 19.05 -6.02
CA PRO A 300 14.92 19.07 -4.66
C PRO A 300 13.97 17.89 -4.37
N GLU A 301 13.88 17.48 -3.12
CA GLU A 301 12.85 16.54 -2.63
C GLU A 301 11.46 17.19 -2.55
N GLY A 302 10.40 16.37 -2.57
CA GLY A 302 9.02 16.79 -2.30
C GLY A 302 8.29 17.47 -3.46
N TYR A 303 7.17 18.14 -3.12
CA TYR A 303 6.18 18.68 -4.08
C TYR A 303 6.64 19.87 -4.91
N GLY A 304 7.71 20.55 -4.48
CA GLY A 304 8.06 21.87 -4.97
C GLY A 304 8.46 21.93 -6.46
N CYS A 305 8.52 23.15 -6.94
CA CYS A 305 9.07 23.50 -8.25
C CYS A 305 10.52 22.99 -8.40
N SER A 306 10.77 22.13 -9.40
CA SER A 306 12.10 21.81 -9.94
C SER A 306 12.29 22.30 -11.39
N PRO A 307 12.98 23.43 -11.62
CA PRO A 307 13.29 23.93 -12.97
C PRO A 307 14.28 23.07 -13.75
N GLU A 308 15.09 22.30 -13.01
CA GLU A 308 16.07 21.36 -13.54
C GLU A 308 15.48 19.97 -13.82
N GLY A 309 14.15 19.85 -13.90
CA GLY A 309 13.48 18.60 -14.22
C GLY A 309 13.32 17.66 -13.03
N ARG A 310 12.99 16.40 -13.31
CA ARG A 310 12.84 15.32 -12.32
C ARG A 310 13.32 14.00 -12.95
N LEU A 311 13.67 13.05 -12.08
CA LEU A 311 14.08 11.72 -12.50
C LEU A 311 13.13 10.64 -11.98
N ARG A 312 13.26 9.45 -12.57
CA ARG A 312 12.62 8.20 -12.18
C ARG A 312 13.62 7.05 -12.25
N ASP A 313 13.32 6.00 -11.49
CA ASP A 313 13.94 4.68 -11.61
C ASP A 313 15.49 4.72 -11.62
N PRO A 314 16.16 5.37 -10.63
CA PRO A 314 17.60 5.47 -10.61
C PRO A 314 18.26 4.14 -10.26
N VAL A 315 19.26 3.76 -11.04
CA VAL A 315 20.12 2.59 -10.83
C VAL A 315 21.56 3.08 -10.62
N PRO A 316 22.20 2.79 -9.47
CA PRO A 316 23.59 3.14 -9.27
C PRO A 316 24.49 2.31 -10.17
N ILE A 317 25.50 2.95 -10.75
CA ILE A 317 26.51 2.30 -11.59
C ILE A 317 27.89 2.35 -10.92
N LYS A 318 28.83 1.56 -11.44
CA LYS A 318 30.09 1.19 -10.76
C LYS A 318 30.94 2.37 -10.27
N ASP A 319 30.95 3.48 -10.99
CA ASP A 319 31.72 4.69 -10.67
C ASP A 319 31.00 5.67 -9.72
N GLY A 320 29.80 5.31 -9.24
CA GLY A 320 28.99 6.10 -8.33
C GLY A 320 28.05 7.11 -8.97
N ARG A 321 28.01 7.18 -10.30
CA ARG A 321 26.93 7.84 -11.04
C ARG A 321 25.65 7.00 -11.02
N LEU A 322 24.58 7.56 -11.60
CA LEU A 322 23.27 6.91 -11.70
C LEU A 322 22.86 6.80 -13.17
N LEU A 323 22.35 5.65 -13.58
CA LEU A 323 21.51 5.51 -14.77
C LEU A 323 20.07 5.79 -14.37
N ALA A 324 19.37 6.70 -15.05
CA ALA A 324 17.99 7.03 -14.70
C ALA A 324 17.18 7.48 -15.91
N ALA A 325 15.86 7.43 -15.79
CA ALA A 325 14.96 8.15 -16.67
C ALA A 325 14.82 9.59 -16.18
N TYR A 326 15.02 10.57 -17.05
CA TYR A 326 15.02 11.98 -16.71
C TYR A 326 14.20 12.81 -17.71
N ALA A 327 13.42 13.75 -17.17
CA ALA A 327 12.62 14.68 -17.96
C ALA A 327 12.74 16.10 -17.42
N ARG A 328 12.66 17.07 -18.34
CA ARG A 328 12.57 18.50 -18.02
C ARG A 328 11.48 19.14 -18.86
N VAL A 329 10.64 19.96 -18.24
CA VAL A 329 9.61 20.74 -18.96
C VAL A 329 10.25 22.02 -19.52
N PRO A 330 10.21 22.27 -20.84
CA PRO A 330 10.78 23.47 -21.44
C PRO A 330 10.11 24.76 -20.89
N ASN A 331 10.92 25.76 -20.51
CA ASN A 331 10.46 27.07 -20.04
C ASN A 331 9.45 27.02 -18.88
N GLY A 332 9.55 25.99 -18.04
CA GLY A 332 8.63 25.76 -16.95
C GLY A 332 9.32 25.12 -15.77
N CYS A 333 8.49 24.79 -14.79
CA CYS A 333 8.90 24.00 -13.66
C CYS A 333 8.27 22.62 -13.74
N MET A 334 8.91 21.63 -13.12
CA MET A 334 8.32 20.32 -12.92
C MET A 334 8.02 20.14 -11.45
N ASN A 335 6.73 20.11 -11.10
CA ASN A 335 6.25 19.87 -9.75
C ASN A 335 5.02 18.97 -9.75
N ALA A 336 4.65 18.47 -8.58
CA ALA A 336 3.49 17.59 -8.43
C ALA A 336 2.15 18.32 -8.63
N THR A 337 2.09 19.65 -8.48
CA THR A 337 0.87 20.44 -8.77
C THR A 337 0.63 20.71 -10.26
N ASP A 338 1.67 20.67 -11.11
CA ASP A 338 1.60 20.83 -12.57
C ASP A 338 0.88 19.65 -13.25
N GLU A 339 0.62 18.56 -12.50
CA GLU A 339 -0.30 17.48 -12.85
C GLU A 339 -1.69 18.03 -13.25
N ALA A 340 -2.16 19.10 -12.59
CA ALA A 340 -3.42 19.75 -12.93
C ALA A 340 -3.41 20.49 -14.29
N LEU A 341 -2.24 20.69 -14.91
CA LEU A 341 -2.07 21.47 -16.14
C LEU A 341 -1.69 20.62 -17.37
N ALA A 342 -1.65 19.28 -17.25
CA ALA A 342 -1.49 18.33 -18.37
C ALA A 342 -0.32 18.59 -19.33
N LYS A 343 0.83 19.08 -18.82
CA LYS A 343 2.02 19.29 -19.65
C LYS A 343 2.66 17.95 -19.97
N PRO A 344 2.91 17.63 -21.26
CA PRO A 344 3.54 16.37 -21.64
C PRO A 344 4.93 16.26 -21.02
N VAL A 345 5.26 15.05 -20.56
CA VAL A 345 6.55 14.74 -19.95
C VAL A 345 7.24 13.68 -20.79
N ASP A 346 8.37 14.05 -21.38
CA ASP A 346 9.19 13.18 -22.22
C ASP A 346 10.39 12.70 -21.41
N PHE A 347 10.30 11.49 -20.85
CA PHE A 347 11.41 10.88 -20.11
C PHE A 347 12.40 10.27 -21.10
N SER A 348 13.67 10.59 -20.90
CA SER A 348 14.80 10.07 -21.67
C SER A 348 15.82 9.42 -20.75
N LEU A 349 16.59 8.47 -21.28
CA LEU A 349 17.64 7.84 -20.48
C LEU A 349 18.84 8.77 -20.34
N ALA A 350 19.41 8.84 -19.14
CA ALA A 350 20.61 9.61 -18.87
C ALA A 350 21.51 8.95 -17.83
N VAL A 351 22.82 9.18 -17.97
CA VAL A 351 23.78 9.01 -16.87
C VAL A 351 23.88 10.32 -16.12
N ILE A 352 23.70 10.28 -14.80
CA ILE A 352 23.64 11.45 -13.93
C ILE A 352 24.76 11.37 -12.91
N ASP A 353 25.57 12.42 -12.80
CA ASP A 353 26.47 12.61 -11.66
C ASP A 353 25.67 13.26 -10.51
N PRO A 354 25.47 12.58 -9.37
CA PRO A 354 24.73 13.13 -8.25
C PRO A 354 25.34 14.41 -7.67
N ALA A 355 26.67 14.50 -7.62
CA ALA A 355 27.35 15.58 -6.93
C ALA A 355 27.27 16.90 -7.70
N SER A 356 27.43 16.85 -9.02
CA SER A 356 27.36 18.02 -9.89
C SER A 356 25.95 18.28 -10.46
N GLY A 357 25.12 17.24 -10.55
CA GLY A 357 23.85 17.28 -11.27
C GLY A 357 24.01 17.23 -12.79
N GLU A 358 25.23 17.00 -13.30
CA GLU A 358 25.51 16.85 -14.72
C GLU A 358 24.81 15.59 -15.27
N ARG A 359 24.29 15.70 -16.50
CA ARG A 359 23.47 14.66 -17.14
C ARG A 359 23.95 14.44 -18.56
N VAL A 360 24.27 13.19 -18.86
CA VAL A 360 24.64 12.76 -20.20
C VAL A 360 23.49 11.94 -20.77
N PRO A 361 22.75 12.46 -21.77
CA PRO A 361 21.65 11.73 -22.37
C PRO A 361 22.18 10.51 -23.12
N LEU A 362 21.49 9.37 -23.02
CA LEU A 362 21.80 8.14 -23.74
C LEU A 362 20.86 7.89 -24.93
N GLY A 363 19.83 8.73 -25.08
CA GLY A 363 18.89 8.66 -26.17
C GLY A 363 17.49 9.04 -25.73
N ASN A 364 16.71 9.54 -26.68
CA ASN A 364 15.30 9.86 -26.50
C ASN A 364 14.54 9.47 -27.77
N THR A 365 13.34 8.91 -27.64
CA THR A 365 12.43 8.74 -28.77
C THR A 365 11.29 9.74 -28.62
N PRO A 366 11.24 10.81 -29.44
CA PRO A 366 10.25 11.87 -29.26
C PRO A 366 8.82 11.35 -29.20
N GLY A 367 8.09 11.76 -28.15
CA GLY A 367 6.69 11.35 -27.94
C GLY A 367 6.52 10.02 -27.21
N LEU A 368 7.63 9.36 -26.85
CA LEU A 368 7.66 8.17 -26.01
C LEU A 368 8.54 8.42 -24.79
N ALA A 369 8.08 7.97 -23.62
CA ALA A 369 8.84 7.96 -22.39
C ALA A 369 9.70 6.69 -22.31
N ASP A 370 11.01 6.86 -22.24
CA ASP A 370 11.99 5.82 -21.93
C ASP A 370 12.17 5.74 -20.40
N VAL A 371 11.69 4.68 -19.76
CA VAL A 371 11.60 4.53 -18.30
C VAL A 371 12.07 3.15 -17.81
N VAL A 372 12.28 3.00 -16.50
CA VAL A 372 12.74 1.75 -15.86
C VAL A 372 14.00 1.16 -16.51
N PRO A 373 15.10 1.93 -16.64
CA PRO A 373 16.31 1.43 -17.27
C PRO A 373 17.02 0.40 -16.36
N TRP A 374 17.50 -0.67 -16.98
CA TRP A 374 18.31 -1.70 -16.33
C TRP A 374 19.58 -2.00 -17.15
N PRO A 375 20.76 -1.93 -16.52
CA PRO A 375 21.99 -2.46 -17.10
C PRO A 375 21.86 -3.95 -17.45
N VAL A 376 22.32 -4.33 -18.64
CA VAL A 376 22.48 -5.75 -19.02
C VAL A 376 23.84 -6.24 -18.51
N ALA A 377 23.85 -6.81 -17.32
CA ALA A 377 25.03 -7.40 -16.70
C ALA A 377 24.63 -8.47 -15.67
N PRO A 378 25.46 -9.52 -15.48
CA PRO A 378 25.25 -10.46 -14.38
C PRO A 378 25.31 -9.75 -13.03
N ARG A 379 24.43 -10.15 -12.10
CA ARG A 379 24.35 -9.59 -10.74
C ARG A 379 23.96 -10.66 -9.72
N SER A 380 24.43 -10.50 -8.49
CA SER A 380 24.00 -11.35 -7.37
C SER A 380 22.74 -10.78 -6.71
N LEU A 381 21.75 -11.63 -6.45
CA LEU A 381 20.54 -11.25 -5.70
C LEU A 381 20.75 -11.28 -4.18
N LEU A 382 21.76 -12.02 -3.70
CA LEU A 382 22.15 -12.13 -2.31
C LEU A 382 23.59 -11.66 -2.11
N GLY A 383 23.82 -11.03 -0.96
CA GLY A 383 25.16 -10.75 -0.47
C GLY A 383 25.88 -12.03 -0.02
N PRO A 384 27.22 -11.99 0.07
CA PRO A 384 28.00 -13.13 0.53
C PRO A 384 27.55 -13.63 1.90
N GLY A 385 27.29 -14.93 2.02
CA GLY A 385 26.91 -15.59 3.28
C GLY A 385 25.47 -15.37 3.74
N VAL A 386 24.63 -14.71 2.93
CA VAL A 386 23.21 -14.55 3.21
C VAL A 386 22.45 -15.79 2.71
N SER A 387 21.58 -16.34 3.54
CA SER A 387 20.66 -17.43 3.19
C SER A 387 19.22 -17.01 3.44
N LEU A 388 18.30 -17.50 2.60
CA LEU A 388 16.88 -17.27 2.78
C LEU A 388 16.28 -18.20 3.84
N PRO A 389 15.22 -17.76 4.55
CA PRO A 389 14.42 -18.67 5.36
C PRO A 389 13.75 -19.74 4.47
N PRO A 390 13.46 -20.93 5.02
CA PRO A 390 12.78 -21.97 4.26
C PRO A 390 11.36 -21.54 3.90
N ARG A 391 10.89 -22.04 2.76
CA ARG A 391 9.51 -21.86 2.32
C ARG A 391 8.53 -22.60 3.24
N PRO A 392 7.39 -21.99 3.58
CA PRO A 392 6.38 -22.62 4.43
C PRO A 392 5.50 -23.63 3.67
N GLU A 393 5.40 -23.54 2.34
CA GLU A 393 4.51 -24.40 1.55
C GLU A 393 4.84 -25.89 1.74
N GLY A 394 3.81 -26.71 1.98
CA GLY A 394 3.97 -28.16 2.18
C GLY A 394 4.52 -28.56 3.55
N SER A 395 4.73 -27.61 4.46
CA SER A 395 5.21 -27.92 5.83
C SER A 395 4.12 -28.42 6.78
N CYS A 396 2.85 -28.43 6.35
CA CYS A 396 1.72 -28.86 7.16
C CYS A 396 0.63 -29.57 6.34
N ALA A 397 -0.15 -30.44 7.01
CA ALA A 397 -1.27 -31.17 6.38
C ALA A 397 -2.55 -30.33 6.31
N GLU A 398 -2.75 -29.43 7.27
CA GLU A 398 -3.92 -28.57 7.39
C GLU A 398 -3.47 -27.13 7.14
N GLY A 399 -3.96 -26.49 6.06
CA GLY A 399 -3.52 -25.16 5.61
C GLY A 399 -3.73 -24.02 6.61
N GLY A 400 -3.82 -22.77 6.15
CA GLY A 400 -3.96 -21.61 7.07
C GLY A 400 -2.65 -21.21 7.75
N VAL A 401 -2.73 -20.26 8.68
CA VAL A 401 -1.59 -19.72 9.43
C VAL A 401 -1.79 -19.98 10.92
N LEU A 402 -0.80 -20.58 11.57
CA LEU A 402 -0.81 -20.79 13.01
C LEU A 402 -0.35 -19.50 13.73
N PHE A 403 -1.16 -18.98 14.61
CA PHE A 403 -0.83 -17.90 15.54
C PHE A 403 -0.65 -18.47 16.94
N GLU A 404 0.48 -18.17 17.57
CA GLU A 404 0.75 -18.57 18.95
C GLU A 404 1.58 -17.51 19.68
N GLY A 405 1.37 -17.36 20.98
CA GLY A 405 2.01 -16.27 21.70
C GLY A 405 1.41 -16.00 23.07
N PHE A 406 1.76 -14.82 23.59
CA PHE A 406 1.20 -14.29 24.82
C PHE A 406 0.55 -12.91 24.57
N VAL A 407 -0.51 -12.57 25.32
CA VAL A 407 -1.14 -11.23 25.25
C VAL A 407 -0.36 -10.16 26.03
N GLY A 408 0.56 -10.58 26.91
CA GLY A 408 1.36 -9.75 27.79
C GLY A 408 0.70 -9.41 29.13
N ALA A 409 1.52 -9.14 30.15
CA ALA A 409 1.08 -8.96 31.54
C ALA A 409 0.06 -7.82 31.72
N LYS A 410 0.23 -6.72 30.97
CA LYS A 410 -0.71 -5.58 31.03
C LYS A 410 -2.12 -6.01 30.64
N ALA A 411 -2.29 -6.72 29.52
CA ALA A 411 -3.59 -7.18 29.06
C ALA A 411 -4.24 -8.13 30.06
N LEU A 412 -3.47 -9.05 30.65
CA LEU A 412 -3.94 -9.94 31.72
C LEU A 412 -4.46 -9.16 32.94
N THR A 413 -3.70 -8.17 33.43
CA THR A 413 -4.14 -7.36 34.58
C THR A 413 -5.39 -6.53 34.28
N GLN A 414 -5.64 -6.21 33.00
CA GLN A 414 -6.85 -5.53 32.55
C GLN A 414 -8.05 -6.48 32.37
N GLY A 415 -7.86 -7.78 32.55
CA GLY A 415 -8.92 -8.79 32.48
C GLY A 415 -9.11 -9.40 31.09
N ALA A 416 -8.05 -9.55 30.32
CA ALA A 416 -8.07 -10.29 29.05
C ALA A 416 -8.52 -11.74 29.26
N VAL A 417 -9.50 -12.19 28.47
CA VAL A 417 -10.06 -13.56 28.56
C VAL A 417 -10.21 -14.26 27.21
N ARG A 418 -10.30 -13.50 26.12
CA ARG A 418 -10.48 -14.03 24.77
C ARG A 418 -9.69 -13.21 23.75
N LEU A 419 -9.44 -13.80 22.59
CA LEU A 419 -8.99 -13.11 21.39
C LEU A 419 -10.05 -13.22 20.30
N ARG A 420 -10.24 -12.13 19.56
CA ARG A 420 -11.01 -12.10 18.32
C ARG A 420 -10.08 -11.86 17.14
N VAL A 421 -10.35 -12.55 16.04
CA VAL A 421 -9.62 -12.36 14.78
C VAL A 421 -10.53 -11.70 13.76
N LEU A 422 -10.08 -10.57 13.23
CA LEU A 422 -10.77 -9.77 12.24
C LEU A 422 -10.09 -9.94 10.89
N ALA A 423 -10.83 -10.32 9.85
CA ALA A 423 -10.37 -10.35 8.47
C ALA A 423 -10.79 -9.09 7.73
N ALA A 424 -9.90 -8.47 6.95
CA ALA A 424 -10.27 -7.36 6.08
C ALA A 424 -11.38 -7.78 5.09
N LEU A 425 -12.29 -6.86 4.80
CA LEU A 425 -13.36 -7.07 3.81
C LEU A 425 -12.78 -7.06 2.38
N SER A 426 -13.35 -7.89 1.50
CA SER A 426 -13.00 -7.89 0.08
C SER A 426 -13.60 -6.67 -0.64
N GLY A 427 -13.11 -6.36 -1.84
CA GLY A 427 -13.75 -5.36 -2.72
C GLY A 427 -15.11 -5.74 -3.25
N GLY A 428 -15.47 -7.03 -3.24
CA GLY A 428 -16.84 -7.49 -3.47
C GLY A 428 -17.79 -7.14 -2.32
N ASP A 429 -17.28 -7.18 -1.07
CA ASP A 429 -18.09 -7.11 0.15
C ASP A 429 -18.36 -5.67 0.60
N ALA A 430 -17.46 -4.73 0.26
CA ALA A 430 -17.48 -3.35 0.74
C ALA A 430 -17.39 -2.34 -0.42
N PRO A 431 -18.47 -2.12 -1.18
CA PRO A 431 -18.51 -1.03 -2.11
C PRO A 431 -18.68 0.28 -1.32
N TRP A 432 -17.54 0.92 -1.02
CA TRP A 432 -17.32 2.37 -0.96
C TRP A 432 -17.26 3.12 0.38
N ARG A 433 -16.30 4.06 0.41
CA ARG A 433 -16.12 5.27 1.24
C ARG A 433 -16.29 5.13 2.75
N VAL A 434 -15.17 4.85 3.41
CA VAL A 434 -14.93 5.29 4.80
C VAL A 434 -14.52 6.77 4.78
N GLU A 435 -15.46 7.67 4.47
CA GLU A 435 -15.19 9.12 4.45
C GLU A 435 -15.37 9.81 5.82
N LEU A 436 -15.75 9.04 6.85
CA LEU A 436 -16.12 9.58 8.16
C LEU A 436 -15.27 9.01 9.32
N GLY A 437 -13.98 8.79 9.06
CA GLY A 437 -13.02 8.45 10.13
C GLY A 437 -13.19 7.06 10.75
N ALA A 438 -13.79 6.10 10.04
CA ALA A 438 -13.81 4.72 10.51
C ALA A 438 -12.46 4.03 10.29
N ALA A 439 -12.14 3.10 11.18
CA ALA A 439 -11.08 2.12 10.95
C ALA A 439 -11.47 1.27 9.73
N SER A 440 -10.48 0.68 9.06
CA SER A 440 -10.71 -0.33 8.01
C SER A 440 -11.72 -1.38 8.51
N GLY A 441 -12.91 -1.42 7.89
CA GLY A 441 -13.97 -2.35 8.25
C GLY A 441 -13.53 -3.81 8.08
N ALA A 442 -14.05 -4.71 8.91
CA ALA A 442 -13.64 -6.10 8.93
C ALA A 442 -14.81 -7.07 9.17
N ALA A 443 -14.60 -8.34 8.84
CA ALA A 443 -15.45 -9.46 9.27
C ALA A 443 -14.78 -10.22 10.42
N ILE A 444 -15.56 -10.84 11.29
CA ILE A 444 -15.04 -11.70 12.36
C ILE A 444 -14.81 -13.10 11.81
N CYS A 445 -13.60 -13.64 11.97
CA CYS A 445 -13.29 -15.01 11.60
C CYS A 445 -14.08 -16.01 12.46
N ALA A 446 -14.37 -17.19 11.92
CA ALA A 446 -15.22 -18.19 12.54
C ALA A 446 -14.57 -19.57 12.46
N GLY A 447 -15.01 -20.48 13.33
CA GLY A 447 -14.61 -21.88 13.28
C GLY A 447 -14.90 -22.61 14.59
N ASP A 448 -14.03 -23.56 14.90
CA ASP A 448 -14.01 -24.37 16.11
C ASP A 448 -12.94 -23.80 17.06
N SER A 449 -13.28 -22.75 17.79
CA SER A 449 -12.29 -21.91 18.49
C SER A 449 -11.58 -22.57 19.67
N ASP A 450 -12.01 -23.75 20.08
CA ASP A 450 -11.39 -24.55 21.15
C ASP A 450 -10.90 -25.93 20.66
N GLY A 451 -11.01 -26.23 19.36
CA GLY A 451 -10.45 -27.43 18.74
C GLY A 451 -11.20 -28.72 19.06
N ASN A 452 -12.49 -28.63 19.40
CA ASN A 452 -13.32 -29.75 19.83
C ASN A 452 -14.02 -30.50 18.66
N GLY A 453 -13.94 -29.96 17.45
CA GLY A 453 -14.57 -30.47 16.23
C GLY A 453 -15.98 -29.93 15.94
N ALA A 454 -16.52 -29.04 16.77
CA ALA A 454 -17.84 -28.42 16.60
C ALA A 454 -17.72 -26.97 16.08
N PRO A 455 -18.45 -26.60 15.02
CA PRO A 455 -18.45 -25.24 14.51
C PRO A 455 -19.43 -24.37 15.32
N ASP A 456 -18.94 -23.63 16.30
CA ASP A 456 -19.80 -22.87 17.21
C ASP A 456 -19.26 -21.50 17.67
N THR A 457 -18.15 -20.99 17.10
CA THR A 457 -17.44 -19.87 17.73
C THR A 457 -16.71 -18.89 16.78
N TYR A 458 -16.40 -17.71 17.32
CA TYR A 458 -15.77 -16.56 16.64
C TYR A 458 -14.53 -15.99 17.39
N GLU A 459 -14.17 -16.59 18.52
CA GLU A 459 -13.22 -16.05 19.50
C GLU A 459 -12.50 -17.19 20.22
N VAL A 460 -11.19 -17.09 20.43
CA VAL A 460 -10.33 -18.14 21.02
C VAL A 460 -9.96 -17.81 22.49
N PRO A 461 -9.72 -18.81 23.35
CA PRO A 461 -9.29 -18.59 24.73
C PRO A 461 -7.96 -17.84 24.84
N VAL A 462 -7.87 -16.97 25.85
CA VAL A 462 -6.61 -16.53 26.45
C VAL A 462 -6.50 -17.24 27.80
N TYR A 463 -5.45 -18.02 27.99
CA TYR A 463 -5.25 -18.80 29.21
C TYR A 463 -4.76 -17.95 30.37
N ALA A 464 -4.74 -18.51 31.59
CA ALA A 464 -4.39 -17.76 32.80
C ALA A 464 -2.93 -17.26 32.81
N ASP A 465 -2.03 -17.94 32.09
CA ASP A 465 -0.65 -17.52 31.84
C ASP A 465 -0.53 -16.48 30.70
N GLY A 466 -1.65 -16.09 30.09
CA GLY A 466 -1.73 -15.16 28.96
C GLY A 466 -1.41 -15.78 27.61
N SER A 467 -1.16 -17.08 27.55
CA SER A 467 -0.90 -17.77 26.29
C SER A 467 -2.14 -17.88 25.43
N PHE A 468 -1.95 -17.96 24.12
CA PHE A 468 -2.97 -18.27 23.13
C PHE A 468 -2.37 -19.09 21.99
N ARG A 469 -3.21 -19.88 21.31
CA ARG A 469 -2.83 -20.69 20.16
C ARG A 469 -4.04 -20.95 19.27
N PHE A 470 -3.98 -20.55 18.01
CA PHE A 470 -5.06 -20.79 17.06
C PHE A 470 -4.60 -20.72 15.60
N ARG A 471 -5.35 -21.35 14.70
CA ARG A 471 -5.16 -21.27 13.25
C ARG A 471 -6.17 -20.32 12.63
N ALA A 472 -5.70 -19.51 11.69
CA ALA A 472 -6.51 -18.53 10.96
C ALA A 472 -6.34 -18.70 9.44
N PRO A 473 -7.19 -18.05 8.63
CA PRO A 473 -7.09 -18.16 7.17
C PRO A 473 -5.73 -17.67 6.66
N ALA A 474 -5.15 -18.42 5.72
CA ALA A 474 -3.98 -17.99 4.98
C ALA A 474 -4.33 -16.90 3.95
N ASP A 475 -3.30 -16.18 3.51
CA ASP A 475 -3.37 -15.16 2.45
C ASP A 475 -4.46 -14.09 2.67
N THR A 476 -4.84 -13.94 3.93
CA THR A 476 -5.91 -13.06 4.40
C THR A 476 -5.29 -12.00 5.30
N PRO A 477 -5.60 -10.71 5.10
CA PRO A 477 -5.26 -9.64 6.04
C PRO A 477 -6.05 -9.81 7.34
N LEU A 478 -5.35 -10.03 8.45
CA LEU A 478 -5.91 -10.29 9.77
C LEU A 478 -5.50 -9.24 10.81
N ARG A 479 -6.41 -8.87 11.72
CA ARG A 479 -6.13 -8.13 12.95
C ARG A 479 -6.59 -8.93 14.15
N LEU A 480 -5.87 -8.79 15.26
CA LEU A 480 -6.21 -9.46 16.51
C LEU A 480 -6.75 -8.41 17.50
N GLN A 481 -7.83 -8.73 18.21
CA GLN A 481 -8.31 -7.95 19.35
C GLN A 481 -8.27 -8.80 20.61
N ILE A 482 -7.65 -8.26 21.66
CA ILE A 482 -7.71 -8.83 23.02
C ILE A 482 -8.98 -8.33 23.67
N LEU A 483 -9.83 -9.25 24.15
CA LEU A 483 -11.15 -8.94 24.67
C LEU A 483 -11.23 -9.03 26.19
N ASP A 484 -12.03 -8.14 26.77
CA ASP A 484 -12.50 -8.26 28.15
C ASP A 484 -13.66 -9.27 28.28
N ARG A 485 -14.09 -9.50 29.53
CA ARG A 485 -15.23 -10.38 29.88
C ARG A 485 -16.60 -9.97 29.30
N TYR A 486 -16.71 -8.77 28.76
CA TYR A 486 -17.92 -8.19 28.18
C TYR A 486 -17.93 -8.25 26.64
N GLY A 487 -16.80 -8.67 26.03
CA GLY A 487 -16.63 -8.80 24.58
C GLY A 487 -16.02 -7.58 23.90
N ALA A 488 -15.64 -6.54 24.65
CA ALA A 488 -15.04 -5.31 24.12
C ALA A 488 -13.51 -5.41 24.03
N ALA A 489 -12.92 -4.73 23.06
CA ALA A 489 -11.47 -4.74 22.88
C ALA A 489 -10.74 -3.94 23.98
N LEU A 490 -9.84 -4.61 24.69
CA LEU A 490 -8.85 -3.99 25.58
C LEU A 490 -7.68 -3.42 24.78
N ALA A 491 -7.27 -4.16 23.74
CA ALA A 491 -6.22 -3.81 22.81
C ALA A 491 -6.53 -4.41 21.43
N ALA A 492 -6.08 -3.76 20.37
CA ALA A 492 -6.18 -4.25 19.00
C ALA A 492 -4.80 -4.17 18.34
N ASP A 493 -4.45 -5.14 17.52
CA ASP A 493 -3.25 -5.10 16.69
C ASP A 493 -3.38 -3.92 15.70
N PRO A 494 -2.53 -2.89 15.79
CA PRO A 494 -2.59 -1.77 14.87
C PRO A 494 -2.15 -2.14 13.45
N TRP A 495 -1.60 -3.35 13.23
CA TRP A 495 -1.03 -3.76 11.94
C TRP A 495 -1.78 -4.97 11.41
N TRP A 496 -1.87 -5.06 10.09
CA TRP A 496 -2.38 -6.27 9.45
C TRP A 496 -1.33 -7.38 9.52
N ARG A 497 -1.78 -8.57 9.92
CA ARG A 497 -1.03 -9.81 10.05
C ARG A 497 -1.62 -10.86 9.13
N GLY A 498 -0.93 -11.99 9.00
CA GLY A 498 -1.31 -13.08 8.10
C GLY A 498 -0.06 -13.63 7.44
N GLY A 499 -0.20 -14.55 6.52
CA GLY A 499 0.92 -15.18 5.86
C GLY A 499 0.45 -16.29 4.94
N PRO A 500 1.39 -16.92 4.22
CA PRO A 500 1.09 -18.06 3.37
C PRO A 500 0.61 -19.25 4.21
N ALA A 501 -0.10 -20.17 3.56
CA ALA A 501 -0.52 -21.40 4.18
C ALA A 501 0.68 -22.17 4.77
N CYS A 502 0.44 -22.85 5.90
CA CYS A 502 1.44 -23.56 6.69
C CYS A 502 2.49 -22.70 7.39
N SER A 503 2.37 -21.37 7.37
CA SER A 503 3.26 -20.52 8.15
C SER A 503 2.88 -20.45 9.63
N VAL A 504 3.86 -20.13 10.48
CA VAL A 504 3.70 -19.94 11.92
C VAL A 504 4.07 -18.50 12.27
N ARG A 505 3.18 -17.81 13.00
CA ARG A 505 3.42 -16.49 13.59
C ARG A 505 3.44 -16.58 15.10
N GLN A 506 4.60 -16.24 15.65
CA GLN A 506 4.86 -16.26 17.07
C GLN A 506 4.92 -14.83 17.62
N CYS A 507 4.31 -14.59 18.80
CA CYS A 507 4.22 -13.26 19.42
C CYS A 507 4.62 -13.31 20.91
N ALA A 508 5.62 -12.53 21.32
CA ALA A 508 6.04 -12.38 22.72
C ALA A 508 5.03 -11.60 23.58
N GLY A 509 4.24 -10.74 22.94
CA GLY A 509 3.25 -9.88 23.58
C GLY A 509 2.59 -8.98 22.53
N CYS A 510 1.45 -8.36 22.87
CA CYS A 510 0.79 -7.42 21.98
C CYS A 510 1.65 -6.14 21.80
N HIS A 511 2.40 -6.06 20.69
CA HIS A 511 3.40 -5.02 20.41
C HIS A 511 4.58 -4.98 21.40
N ALA A 512 4.93 -6.15 21.93
CA ALA A 512 6.15 -6.36 22.67
C ALA A 512 7.31 -6.36 21.65
N ASN A 513 8.25 -5.41 21.75
CA ASN A 513 9.38 -5.26 20.82
C ASN A 513 10.46 -6.35 20.98
N ASP A 514 10.14 -7.41 21.71
CA ASP A 514 11.00 -8.42 22.29
C ASP A 514 10.88 -9.74 21.51
N GLY A 515 11.47 -9.76 20.32
CA GLY A 515 11.88 -10.98 19.62
C GLY A 515 10.85 -12.12 19.55
N GLN A 516 11.37 -13.35 19.46
CA GLN A 516 10.55 -14.56 19.54
C GLN A 516 10.07 -14.79 20.98
N PRO A 517 8.83 -15.23 21.21
CA PRO A 517 8.35 -15.58 22.54
C PRO A 517 9.20 -16.69 23.17
N SER A 518 9.48 -16.57 24.47
CA SER A 518 10.12 -17.63 25.25
C SER A 518 9.09 -18.43 26.04
N GLY A 519 9.32 -19.74 26.22
CA GLY A 519 8.48 -20.60 27.07
C GLY A 519 7.16 -21.06 26.45
N LEU A 520 6.95 -20.91 25.14
CA LEU A 520 5.72 -21.36 24.47
C LEU A 520 5.44 -22.86 24.69
N ASP A 521 6.45 -23.72 24.56
CA ASP A 521 6.32 -25.18 24.69
C ASP A 521 5.78 -25.62 26.07
N GLY A 522 5.92 -24.79 27.10
CA GLY A 522 5.44 -25.03 28.46
C GLY A 522 4.14 -24.29 28.81
N SER A 523 3.54 -23.57 27.85
CA SER A 523 2.35 -22.75 28.09
C SER A 523 1.06 -23.57 28.13
N GLN A 524 0.03 -23.02 28.76
CA GLN A 524 -1.29 -23.66 28.81
C GLN A 524 -1.91 -23.82 27.41
N ALA A 525 -1.73 -22.84 26.53
CA ALA A 525 -2.22 -22.90 25.16
C ALA A 525 -1.53 -24.00 24.34
N TYR A 526 -0.27 -24.32 24.63
CA TYR A 526 0.46 -25.38 23.93
C TYR A 526 -0.05 -26.78 24.30
N ALA A 527 -0.49 -26.96 25.57
CA ALA A 527 -1.06 -28.20 26.07
C ALA A 527 -2.54 -28.41 25.70
N ALA A 528 -3.22 -27.35 25.25
CA ALA A 528 -4.62 -27.40 24.83
C ALA A 528 -4.76 -27.74 23.33
N PRO A 529 -5.95 -28.20 22.88
CA PRO A 529 -6.24 -28.30 21.46
C PRO A 529 -6.08 -26.95 20.75
N GLU A 530 -5.61 -26.98 19.51
CA GLU A 530 -5.44 -25.79 18.68
C GLU A 530 -6.82 -25.21 18.32
N GLY A 531 -7.09 -23.95 18.69
CA GLY A 531 -8.31 -23.27 18.25
C GLY A 531 -8.31 -23.04 16.73
N ARG A 532 -9.46 -23.15 16.09
CA ARG A 532 -9.64 -23.01 14.64
C ARG A 532 -10.55 -21.82 14.34
N LEU A 533 -10.01 -20.84 13.64
CA LEU A 533 -10.74 -19.68 13.11
C LEU A 533 -10.56 -19.53 11.58
N ASP A 534 -10.13 -20.61 10.92
CA ASP A 534 -9.77 -20.68 9.51
C ASP A 534 -10.94 -21.11 8.60
N ALA A 535 -12.19 -20.97 9.05
CA ALA A 535 -13.35 -21.24 8.21
C ALA A 535 -13.30 -20.40 6.91
N PRO A 536 -13.84 -20.92 5.78
CA PRO A 536 -13.93 -20.18 4.53
C PRO A 536 -14.64 -18.83 4.70
N ALA A 537 -14.42 -17.91 3.76
CA ALA A 537 -14.98 -16.56 3.82
C ALA A 537 -16.49 -16.52 4.08
N ALA A 538 -17.26 -17.41 3.44
CA ALA A 538 -18.72 -17.53 3.62
C ALA A 538 -19.16 -17.90 5.06
N GLY A 539 -18.26 -18.47 5.87
CA GLY A 539 -18.52 -18.77 7.29
C GLY A 539 -18.20 -17.62 8.24
N ARG A 540 -17.55 -16.56 7.76
CA ARG A 540 -17.17 -15.40 8.57
C ARG A 540 -18.39 -14.56 8.93
N ARG A 541 -18.35 -13.93 10.10
CA ARG A 541 -19.42 -13.04 10.55
C ARG A 541 -19.14 -11.61 10.13
N SER A 542 -19.85 -11.16 9.09
CA SER A 542 -19.85 -9.78 8.62
C SER A 542 -21.08 -9.01 9.12
N PHE A 543 -20.95 -7.68 9.19
CA PHE A 543 -22.05 -6.79 9.58
C PHE A 543 -22.46 -5.91 8.41
N ASP A 544 -23.75 -5.89 8.12
CA ASP A 544 -24.39 -4.89 7.28
C ASP A 544 -25.23 -4.00 8.19
N TYR A 545 -24.91 -2.71 8.25
CA TYR A 545 -25.63 -1.78 9.11
C TYR A 545 -27.15 -1.74 8.85
N VAL A 546 -27.58 -1.79 7.59
CA VAL A 546 -28.99 -1.76 7.19
C VAL A 546 -29.70 -3.05 7.58
N ARG A 547 -29.03 -4.21 7.44
CA ARG A 547 -29.56 -5.52 7.80
C ARG A 547 -29.58 -5.77 9.31
N ASP A 548 -28.49 -5.43 9.99
CA ASP A 548 -28.19 -5.93 11.34
C ASP A 548 -28.41 -4.90 12.44
N ILE A 549 -28.26 -3.61 12.15
CA ILE A 549 -28.25 -2.54 13.16
C ILE A 549 -29.48 -1.62 13.04
N GLN A 550 -29.77 -1.13 11.83
CA GLN A 550 -30.89 -0.23 11.59
C GLN A 550 -32.24 -0.79 12.06
N PRO A 551 -32.56 -2.10 11.94
CA PRO A 551 -33.83 -2.64 12.44
C PRO A 551 -33.94 -2.55 13.97
N ILE A 552 -32.83 -2.75 14.68
CA ILE A 552 -32.76 -2.59 16.15
C ILE A 552 -33.04 -1.13 16.51
N LEU A 553 -32.37 -0.19 15.85
CA LEU A 553 -32.56 1.24 16.11
C LEU A 553 -33.99 1.70 15.79
N ASN A 554 -34.57 1.23 14.68
CA ASN A 554 -35.93 1.56 14.30
C ASN A 554 -36.94 1.12 15.36
N ARG A 555 -36.81 -0.12 15.85
CA ARG A 555 -37.75 -0.68 16.83
C ARG A 555 -37.53 -0.10 18.22
N SER A 556 -36.28 -0.06 18.71
CA SER A 556 -35.99 0.25 20.11
C SER A 556 -35.68 1.74 20.39
N CYS A 557 -35.45 2.57 19.36
CA CYS A 557 -35.10 3.98 19.55
C CYS A 557 -36.02 4.94 18.78
N VAL A 558 -36.33 4.64 17.52
CA VAL A 558 -37.16 5.51 16.67
C VAL A 558 -38.64 5.32 16.99
N ALA A 559 -39.11 4.08 17.13
CA ALA A 559 -40.52 3.80 17.41
C ALA A 559 -40.98 4.29 18.79
N SER A 560 -40.07 4.50 19.74
CA SER A 560 -40.38 5.15 21.02
C SER A 560 -40.62 6.67 20.89
N GLY A 561 -40.33 7.25 19.71
CA GLY A 561 -40.45 8.68 19.44
C GLY A 561 -39.37 9.54 20.10
N CYS A 562 -38.27 8.93 20.57
CA CYS A 562 -37.23 9.63 21.33
C CYS A 562 -36.06 10.13 20.45
N HIS A 563 -35.72 9.42 19.37
CA HIS A 563 -34.52 9.67 18.57
C HIS A 563 -34.83 9.89 17.09
N ASP A 564 -35.38 11.07 16.78
CA ASP A 564 -35.70 11.53 15.43
C ASP A 564 -35.20 12.97 15.17
N SER A 565 -35.50 13.50 13.99
CA SER A 565 -35.09 14.87 13.62
C SER A 565 -35.81 15.98 14.39
N ALA A 566 -36.94 15.68 15.04
CA ALA A 566 -37.76 16.66 15.77
C ALA A 566 -37.42 16.71 17.26
N THR A 567 -36.82 15.64 17.78
CA THR A 567 -36.44 15.47 19.18
C THR A 567 -34.97 15.80 19.40
N ARG A 568 -34.63 16.13 20.65
CA ARG A 568 -33.25 16.44 21.07
C ARG A 568 -32.70 15.39 22.05
N ALA A 569 -33.32 14.21 22.13
CA ALA A 569 -32.79 13.17 23.01
C ALA A 569 -31.41 12.72 22.53
N GLY A 570 -30.48 12.52 23.47
CA GLY A 570 -29.10 12.17 23.15
C GLY A 570 -28.28 13.27 22.48
N ALA A 571 -28.78 14.51 22.40
CA ALA A 571 -28.05 15.64 21.83
C ALA A 571 -26.73 15.92 22.58
N TYR A 572 -25.81 16.61 21.89
CA TYR A 572 -24.55 17.07 22.45
C TYR A 572 -24.21 18.47 21.94
N VAL A 573 -23.32 19.16 22.65
CA VAL A 573 -22.80 20.47 22.21
C VAL A 573 -21.54 20.22 21.38
N ASP A 574 -21.56 20.62 20.11
CA ASP A 574 -20.46 20.47 19.16
C ASP A 574 -19.27 21.39 19.51
N LEU A 575 -18.13 21.22 18.82
CA LEU A 575 -16.93 22.04 19.07
C LEU A 575 -17.12 23.53 18.70
N SER A 576 -18.19 23.87 17.99
CA SER A 576 -18.57 25.26 17.66
C SER A 576 -19.60 25.84 18.64
N GLY A 577 -20.04 25.07 19.64
CA GLY A 577 -21.01 25.49 20.65
C GLY A 577 -22.47 25.28 20.26
N ASN A 578 -22.77 24.63 19.14
CA ASN A 578 -24.14 24.35 18.73
C ASN A 578 -24.65 23.06 19.35
N LEU A 579 -25.94 23.02 19.66
CA LEU A 579 -26.60 21.79 20.09
C LEU A 579 -26.94 20.93 18.87
N THR A 580 -26.30 19.78 18.74
CA THR A 580 -26.51 18.80 17.66
C THR A 580 -27.33 17.62 18.19
N GLY A 581 -28.45 17.31 17.52
CA GLY A 581 -29.35 16.20 17.86
C GLY A 581 -28.83 14.82 17.44
N LEU A 582 -29.44 13.76 17.98
CA LEU A 582 -29.18 12.37 17.63
C LEU A 582 -30.40 11.78 16.89
N ASP A 583 -30.36 11.86 15.56
CA ASP A 583 -31.37 11.30 14.65
C ASP A 583 -30.99 9.86 14.28
N LEU A 584 -31.75 8.88 14.78
CA LEU A 584 -31.51 7.45 14.54
C LEU A 584 -32.42 6.86 13.45
N THR A 585 -33.11 7.72 12.68
CA THR A 585 -34.02 7.27 11.64
C THR A 585 -33.30 6.58 10.47
N GLY A 586 -33.93 5.55 9.93
CA GLY A 586 -33.49 4.87 8.71
C GLY A 586 -33.75 5.65 7.41
N VAL A 587 -34.08 6.94 7.50
CA VAL A 587 -34.34 7.78 6.32
C VAL A 587 -33.07 7.87 5.48
N ALA A 588 -33.21 7.71 4.17
CA ALA A 588 -32.09 7.81 3.24
C ALA A 588 -31.43 9.20 3.30
N ALA A 589 -30.11 9.22 3.38
CA ALA A 589 -29.29 10.43 3.40
C ALA A 589 -28.07 10.22 2.51
N GLY A 590 -28.17 10.68 1.25
CA GLY A 590 -27.14 10.39 0.25
C GLY A 590 -27.00 8.88 0.01
N ILE A 591 -25.81 8.35 0.29
CA ILE A 591 -25.46 6.93 0.06
C ILE A 591 -25.73 6.02 1.26
N SER A 592 -26.12 6.57 2.42
CA SER A 592 -26.39 5.84 3.66
C SER A 592 -27.71 6.29 4.30
N SER A 593 -27.90 6.08 5.60
CA SER A 593 -29.06 6.58 6.36
C SER A 593 -28.69 7.75 7.27
N ARG A 594 -29.70 8.52 7.68
CA ARG A 594 -29.56 9.61 8.68
C ARG A 594 -28.93 9.10 9.98
N SER A 595 -29.34 7.93 10.45
CA SER A 595 -28.77 7.28 11.63
C SER A 595 -27.27 7.00 11.49
N TYR A 596 -26.85 6.44 10.36
CA TYR A 596 -25.44 6.10 10.14
C TYR A 596 -24.58 7.36 10.09
N GLN A 597 -25.01 8.38 9.33
CA GLN A 597 -24.30 9.66 9.25
C GLN A 597 -24.18 10.35 10.61
N THR A 598 -25.23 10.30 11.42
CA THR A 598 -25.24 10.93 12.74
C THR A 598 -24.33 10.21 13.72
N LEU A 599 -24.38 8.87 13.74
CA LEU A 599 -23.55 8.06 14.65
C LEU A 599 -22.06 8.16 14.33
N LEU A 600 -21.70 8.17 13.04
CA LEU A 600 -20.31 8.20 12.56
C LEU A 600 -19.80 9.63 12.36
N TRP A 601 -20.58 10.66 12.71
CA TRP A 601 -20.17 12.04 12.55
C TRP A 601 -18.91 12.38 13.37
N VAL A 602 -17.93 12.97 12.70
CA VAL A 602 -16.74 13.56 13.32
C VAL A 602 -16.94 15.06 13.48
N ASP A 603 -17.15 15.48 14.73
CA ASP A 603 -17.21 16.88 15.14
C ASP A 603 -15.81 17.49 14.97
N ALA A 604 -15.67 18.55 14.18
CA ALA A 604 -14.39 19.15 13.86
C ALA A 604 -14.45 20.68 13.87
N LEU A 605 -13.55 21.31 14.64
CA LEU A 605 -13.30 22.74 14.59
C LEU A 605 -12.23 23.03 13.54
N ARG A 606 -12.57 23.88 12.56
CA ARG A 606 -11.69 24.21 11.43
C ARG A 606 -11.22 25.66 11.50
N ASP A 607 -10.01 25.87 11.01
CA ASP A 607 -9.47 27.20 10.76
C ASP A 607 -10.26 27.88 9.62
N PRO A 608 -10.84 29.08 9.83
CA PRO A 608 -11.68 29.72 8.83
C PRO A 608 -10.97 30.13 7.53
N GLN A 609 -9.64 30.31 7.56
CA GLN A 609 -8.87 30.78 6.41
C GLN A 609 -8.27 29.62 5.60
N SER A 610 -7.73 28.62 6.28
CA SER A 610 -7.03 27.48 5.66
C SER A 610 -7.89 26.22 5.55
N GLY A 611 -9.04 26.16 6.22
CA GLY A 611 -9.90 24.96 6.28
C GLY A 611 -9.31 23.78 7.06
N ARG A 612 -8.09 23.92 7.62
CA ARG A 612 -7.40 22.88 8.38
C ARG A 612 -8.16 22.57 9.67
N VAL A 613 -8.27 21.29 9.99
CA VAL A 613 -8.85 20.82 11.26
C VAL A 613 -7.89 21.20 12.39
N ARG A 614 -8.37 21.99 13.35
CA ARG A 614 -7.63 22.35 14.58
C ARG A 614 -7.89 21.34 15.69
N GLN A 615 -9.12 20.85 15.76
CA GLN A 615 -9.56 19.86 16.74
C GLN A 615 -10.65 19.01 16.11
N SER A 616 -10.68 17.72 16.42
CA SER A 616 -11.78 16.85 16.04
C SER A 616 -12.03 15.78 17.10
N ARG A 617 -13.26 15.28 17.17
CA ARG A 617 -13.66 14.13 18.00
C ARG A 617 -14.82 13.38 17.36
N ALA A 618 -14.87 12.07 17.58
CA ALA A 618 -16.05 11.29 17.24
C ALA A 618 -17.13 11.50 18.31
N ALA A 619 -18.36 11.83 17.91
CA ALA A 619 -19.41 12.24 18.86
C ALA A 619 -20.08 11.06 19.57
N PHE A 620 -20.33 9.97 18.85
CA PHE A 620 -21.10 8.81 19.34
C PHE A 620 -20.38 7.49 19.19
N VAL A 621 -19.74 7.28 18.04
CA VAL A 621 -19.07 6.02 17.70
C VAL A 621 -17.57 6.27 17.51
N VAL A 622 -16.76 5.45 18.15
CA VAL A 622 -15.33 5.31 17.87
C VAL A 622 -15.16 3.95 17.17
N PRO A 623 -15.06 3.92 15.83
CA PRO A 623 -14.95 2.68 15.08
C PRO A 623 -13.77 1.82 15.54
N GLY A 624 -14.01 0.53 15.73
CA GLY A 624 -13.04 -0.45 16.25
C GLY A 624 -12.91 -0.45 17.78
N TRP A 625 -13.70 0.36 18.51
CA TRP A 625 -13.59 0.49 19.97
C TRP A 625 -14.95 0.74 20.62
N ALA A 626 -15.68 -0.34 20.97
CA ALA A 626 -17.00 -0.21 21.57
C ALA A 626 -16.94 0.47 22.95
N ALA A 627 -15.99 0.08 23.80
CA ALA A 627 -15.82 0.67 25.13
C ALA A 627 -15.50 2.18 25.12
N ARG A 628 -15.01 2.72 23.99
CA ARG A 628 -14.73 4.15 23.79
C ARG A 628 -15.87 4.90 23.10
N SER A 629 -16.85 4.16 22.57
CA SER A 629 -18.00 4.72 21.88
C SER A 629 -19.05 5.16 22.89
N ARG A 630 -19.39 6.45 22.90
CA ARG A 630 -20.45 7.01 23.76
C ARG A 630 -21.77 6.26 23.59
N LEU A 631 -22.08 5.79 22.38
CA LEU A 631 -23.23 4.92 22.12
C LEU A 631 -23.22 3.71 23.06
N MET A 632 -22.15 2.92 23.04
CA MET A 632 -22.08 1.69 23.84
C MET A 632 -21.91 1.98 25.33
N GLN A 633 -21.22 3.06 25.71
CA GLN A 633 -21.16 3.49 27.11
C GLN A 633 -22.57 3.83 27.65
N LYS A 634 -23.47 4.35 26.81
CA LYS A 634 -24.86 4.63 27.19
C LYS A 634 -25.73 3.37 27.23
N LEU A 635 -25.57 2.47 26.25
CA LEU A 635 -26.33 1.21 26.20
C LEU A 635 -25.87 0.20 27.26
N GLY A 636 -24.59 0.19 27.60
CA GLY A 636 -23.96 -0.79 28.49
C GLY A 636 -23.86 -2.17 27.85
N ALA A 637 -22.86 -2.96 28.27
CA ALA A 637 -22.69 -4.35 27.85
C ALA A 637 -22.85 -5.30 29.05
N PRO A 638 -23.71 -6.32 28.97
CA PRO A 638 -23.80 -7.35 29.98
C PRO A 638 -22.58 -8.27 29.92
N CYS A 639 -22.32 -9.00 31.02
CA CYS A 639 -21.34 -10.07 31.05
C CYS A 639 -21.59 -11.08 29.92
N ARG A 640 -20.56 -11.48 29.18
CA ARG A 640 -20.66 -12.43 28.06
C ARG A 640 -19.94 -13.75 28.32
N PHE A 641 -18.73 -13.68 28.88
CA PHE A 641 -17.92 -14.87 29.17
C PHE A 641 -18.05 -15.23 30.65
N ASP A 642 -16.94 -15.45 31.35
CA ASP A 642 -16.94 -15.61 32.81
C ASP A 642 -16.61 -14.27 33.51
N CYS A 643 -17.52 -13.83 34.37
CA CYS A 643 -17.32 -12.63 35.18
C CYS A 643 -16.78 -12.90 36.58
N ALA A 644 -16.65 -14.15 37.05
CA ALA A 644 -15.93 -14.53 38.29
C ALA A 644 -16.09 -13.54 39.48
N GLY A 645 -17.33 -13.16 39.81
CA GLY A 645 -17.63 -12.23 40.93
C GLY A 645 -17.56 -10.73 40.61
N GLN A 646 -17.38 -10.37 39.34
CA GLN A 646 -17.38 -8.99 38.84
C GLN A 646 -18.81 -8.51 38.54
N SER A 647 -18.94 -7.20 38.25
CA SER A 647 -20.23 -6.60 37.88
C SER A 647 -20.85 -7.32 36.68
N ALA A 648 -22.16 -7.58 36.76
CA ALA A 648 -22.96 -8.14 35.66
C ALA A 648 -22.98 -7.24 34.41
N TRP A 649 -22.51 -5.99 34.52
CA TRP A 649 -22.41 -5.01 33.44
C TRP A 649 -21.02 -4.39 33.38
N ALA A 650 -20.61 -4.02 32.18
CA ALA A 650 -19.31 -3.44 31.91
C ALA A 650 -19.07 -2.14 32.70
N PRO A 651 -17.90 -1.97 33.34
CA PRO A 651 -17.60 -0.82 34.19
C PRO A 651 -17.34 0.47 33.40
N TRP A 652 -17.02 0.35 32.10
CA TRP A 652 -16.89 1.48 31.19
C TRP A 652 -18.25 2.01 30.68
N GLY A 653 -19.34 1.31 30.98
CA GLY A 653 -20.70 1.77 30.73
C GLY A 653 -21.25 2.66 31.85
N MET A 654 -22.42 3.25 31.61
CA MET A 654 -23.16 3.99 32.62
C MET A 654 -23.58 3.06 33.77
N ALA A 655 -23.53 3.56 35.02
CA ALA A 655 -23.99 2.82 36.19
C ALA A 655 -25.45 2.34 36.02
N GLY A 656 -25.82 1.21 36.64
CA GLY A 656 -27.13 0.57 36.46
C GLY A 656 -28.34 1.48 36.73
N ALA A 657 -28.21 2.49 37.58
CA ALA A 657 -29.26 3.49 37.86
C ALA A 657 -29.50 4.49 36.70
N SER A 658 -28.52 4.65 35.80
CA SER A 658 -28.51 5.59 34.66
C SER A 658 -28.78 4.91 33.31
N ARG A 659 -29.26 3.66 33.35
CA ARG A 659 -29.66 2.87 32.18
C ARG A 659 -30.69 3.62 31.33
N HIS A 660 -30.69 3.33 30.03
CA HIS A 660 -31.63 3.91 29.09
C HIS A 660 -33.07 3.60 29.58
N PRO A 661 -34.04 4.52 29.47
CA PRO A 661 -35.40 4.28 29.95
C PRO A 661 -36.02 2.97 29.44
N GLU A 662 -35.66 2.57 28.22
CA GLU A 662 -36.05 1.36 27.51
C GLU A 662 -35.45 0.08 28.15
N ASP A 663 -34.41 0.17 28.98
CA ASP A 663 -33.80 -0.97 29.68
C ASP A 663 -34.57 -1.36 30.96
N ARG A 664 -35.67 -0.67 31.28
CA ARG A 664 -36.49 -0.89 32.48
C ARG A 664 -37.68 -1.83 32.24
N GLY A 665 -37.70 -2.51 31.09
CA GLY A 665 -38.75 -3.44 30.65
C GLY A 665 -39.87 -2.74 29.87
N GLY A 666 -40.24 -3.30 28.72
CA GLY A 666 -41.31 -2.76 27.86
C GLY A 666 -41.16 -3.16 26.39
N ALA A 667 -42.02 -2.63 25.52
CA ALA A 667 -42.07 -2.97 24.09
C ALA A 667 -40.83 -2.52 23.28
N PHE A 668 -40.01 -1.62 23.83
CA PHE A 668 -38.87 -1.01 23.14
C PHE A 668 -37.50 -1.40 23.75
N SER A 669 -37.47 -2.35 24.70
CA SER A 669 -36.23 -2.80 25.34
C SER A 669 -35.26 -3.44 24.34
N LEU A 670 -33.96 -3.24 24.57
CA LEU A 670 -32.89 -3.96 23.88
C LEU A 670 -32.58 -5.27 24.62
N SER A 671 -32.53 -6.38 23.87
CA SER A 671 -32.03 -7.65 24.39
C SER A 671 -30.51 -7.63 24.56
N ASP A 672 -29.97 -8.58 25.32
CA ASP A 672 -28.53 -8.72 25.50
C ASP A 672 -27.84 -9.06 24.17
N ASP A 673 -28.45 -9.91 23.33
CA ASP A 673 -27.95 -10.24 21.99
C ASP A 673 -27.88 -9.02 21.07
N GLU A 674 -28.85 -8.11 21.17
CA GLU A 674 -28.87 -6.87 20.38
C GLU A 674 -27.79 -5.90 20.81
N ARG A 675 -27.52 -5.81 22.13
CA ARG A 675 -26.37 -5.05 22.65
C ARG A 675 -25.06 -5.63 22.16
N GLN A 676 -24.91 -6.95 22.20
CA GLN A 676 -23.72 -7.64 21.70
C GLN A 676 -23.56 -7.45 20.19
N ARG A 677 -24.65 -7.48 19.41
CA ARG A 677 -24.62 -7.21 17.97
C ARG A 677 -24.17 -5.77 17.67
N ILE A 678 -24.66 -4.77 18.41
CA ILE A 678 -24.19 -3.38 18.27
C ILE A 678 -22.72 -3.26 18.69
N LEU A 679 -22.32 -3.92 19.79
CA LEU A 679 -20.93 -3.95 20.27
C LEU A 679 -20.00 -4.50 19.18
N GLU A 680 -20.30 -5.67 18.63
CA GLU A 680 -19.46 -6.31 17.61
C GLU A 680 -19.43 -5.53 16.28
N TRP A 681 -20.54 -4.89 15.90
CA TRP A 681 -20.54 -3.93 14.79
C TRP A 681 -19.56 -2.79 15.04
N LEU A 682 -19.54 -2.21 16.25
CA LEU A 682 -18.57 -1.17 16.60
C LEU A 682 -17.13 -1.70 16.55
N GLU A 683 -16.89 -2.87 17.12
CA GLU A 683 -15.56 -3.51 17.17
C GLU A 683 -15.02 -3.89 15.78
N THR A 684 -15.88 -4.19 14.82
CA THR A 684 -15.49 -4.49 13.43
C THR A 684 -15.25 -3.26 12.56
N GLY A 685 -15.19 -2.07 13.17
CA GLY A 685 -14.98 -0.80 12.45
C GLY A 685 -16.26 -0.12 11.99
N ALA A 686 -17.42 -0.54 12.51
CA ALA A 686 -18.73 0.02 12.19
C ALA A 686 -19.04 0.05 10.68
N PRO A 687 -18.87 -1.07 9.94
CA PRO A 687 -19.04 -1.08 8.49
C PRO A 687 -20.48 -0.74 8.06
N PHE A 688 -20.59 -0.19 6.85
CA PHE A 688 -21.85 0.02 6.14
C PHE A 688 -21.71 -0.57 4.73
N VAL A 689 -22.56 -1.52 4.41
CA VAL A 689 -22.59 -2.18 3.10
C VAL A 689 -23.85 -1.71 2.36
N LYS A 690 -23.73 -1.46 1.05
CA LYS A 690 -24.89 -1.03 0.25
C LYS A 690 -25.89 -2.19 0.13
N PRO A 691 -27.21 -1.94 0.21
CA PRO A 691 -28.21 -2.96 -0.06
C PRO A 691 -27.99 -3.65 -1.42
N GLY A 692 -27.83 -4.98 -1.41
CA GLY A 692 -27.63 -5.80 -2.60
C GLY A 692 -26.18 -6.11 -2.98
N ALA A 693 -25.19 -5.59 -2.24
CA ALA A 693 -23.83 -6.14 -2.29
C ALA A 693 -23.82 -7.46 -1.50
N ALA A 694 -23.30 -8.53 -2.12
CA ALA A 694 -23.03 -9.77 -1.41
C ALA A 694 -21.66 -9.64 -0.72
N PRO A 695 -21.56 -9.87 0.60
CA PRO A 695 -20.27 -10.16 1.23
C PRO A 695 -19.77 -11.57 0.85
#